data_AF-Q2H0B7-F1
#
_entry.id   AF-Q2H0B7-F1
#
_cell.length_a   1.000
_cell.length_b   1.000
_cell.length_c   1.000
_cell.angle_alpha   90.00
_cell.angle_beta   90.00
_cell.angle_gamma   90.00
#
_symmetry.space_group_name_H-M   'P 1'
#
loop_
_entity.id
_entity.type
_entity.pdbx_description
1 polymer ?
#
loop_
_entity_poly.entity_id
_entity_poly.type
_entity_poly.pdbx_seq_one_letter_code
_entity_poly.pdbx_strand_id
1 'polypeptide(L)'
;MSAAKDAVGRDPQLNEGWFNNHTVFFIPQAQRDALTDQAFAQNEVIFQHGGLRVLAAPWKYAFCCKIDRLAGGGVAAAQSYDLSDAVHYLARYLAQQKLTSVPLATVKQWFTGYSLRWTANNDGVIKRLNAAYKTNVKSGSWSTCYDLELTAPPSSAIYFDSYLPSSKRPERIQRLIKLTGGLIRYQVGFQTGVPRAINPHRIGEANVDLFPDTWPSDKKASLRPPVPPFLVPAVIDALRNSPKFGPLISLVPGEADGFCAQHVREHGGMVLTSDSDLLAYRLGEAGGVIFLTDIDGDMENRTLSAPQYRLADLCRRLSIKPDTGIQHLAFEISRDPHLTLEQAVERTKRGEAASVSEEEYSKFISEYLSPEVALTSETNQASALDPRVSEIALRSLQTSGIVTFASKDDSPSQDPKDSRLEMYLPFLLDYPSRTSAWEASKRVRQLAYAVLLSCRKNDNIPTVFEMRRLQSISSGLEIEVPASSEIDSLGTSLLALVSKIETSMGKPELKWVILAIYQDIVMTMDREGYPLSLELLRQDARGKLDPCSWDFIHLLAQVQATYYSLRMLHQILEFSKHRAGALTTTLSELSQLLSRLPPLTDFPSLRTFEGTLSSVREEECLSCLEALCADFEDAIFLIKSVRQPQNSRNSKKRKNMASDEGESKPRLSNPRSNNPFDLLAGTGD
;
A
#
# COMPACT_ATOMS: atom_id res chain seq x y z
N MET A 1 -5.04 -27.10 -19.55
CA MET A 1 -4.62 -26.88 -20.95
C MET A 1 -5.16 -25.58 -21.54
N SER A 2 -6.46 -25.26 -21.37
CA SER A 2 -7.03 -23.99 -21.88
C SER A 2 -6.32 -22.73 -21.36
N ALA A 3 -5.97 -22.64 -20.07
CA ALA A 3 -5.27 -21.48 -19.51
C ALA A 3 -3.81 -21.31 -19.98
N ALA A 4 -3.08 -22.41 -20.24
CA ALA A 4 -1.69 -22.37 -20.72
C ALA A 4 -1.63 -21.97 -22.21
N LYS A 5 -2.58 -22.44 -23.03
CA LYS A 5 -2.76 -21.99 -24.41
C LYS A 5 -3.22 -20.53 -24.50
N ASP A 6 -4.08 -20.09 -23.59
CA ASP A 6 -4.49 -18.69 -23.49
C ASP A 6 -3.34 -17.74 -23.12
N ALA A 7 -2.35 -18.22 -22.37
CA ALA A 7 -1.16 -17.45 -22.02
C ALA A 7 -0.18 -17.33 -23.21
N VAL A 8 0.06 -18.42 -23.96
CA VAL A 8 0.87 -18.41 -25.20
C VAL A 8 0.26 -17.50 -26.27
N GLY A 9 -1.07 -17.40 -26.32
CA GLY A 9 -1.76 -16.49 -27.22
C GLY A 9 -1.65 -15.00 -26.85
N ARG A 10 -1.18 -14.67 -25.64
CA ARG A 10 -1.12 -13.29 -25.11
C ARG A 10 0.31 -12.79 -24.93
N ASP A 11 1.28 -13.69 -24.87
CA ASP A 11 2.70 -13.38 -24.76
C ASP A 11 3.49 -14.18 -25.83
N PRO A 12 4.02 -13.52 -26.87
CA PRO A 12 4.77 -14.19 -27.94
C PRO A 12 6.10 -14.80 -27.48
N GLN A 13 6.58 -14.49 -26.27
CA GLN A 13 7.83 -15.02 -25.71
C GLN A 13 7.62 -16.35 -24.96
N LEU A 14 6.38 -16.69 -24.58
CA LEU A 14 6.06 -17.96 -23.94
C LEU A 14 5.99 -19.09 -24.97
N ASN A 15 6.88 -20.08 -24.83
CA ASN A 15 6.80 -21.30 -25.63
C ASN A 15 5.67 -22.22 -25.11
N GLU A 16 5.18 -23.14 -25.96
CA GLU A 16 4.02 -24.00 -25.67
C GLU A 16 4.22 -24.93 -24.44
N GLY A 17 5.43 -24.97 -23.86
CA GLY A 17 5.81 -25.78 -22.70
C GLY A 17 6.08 -25.03 -21.39
N TRP A 18 5.85 -23.71 -21.32
CA TRP A 18 6.20 -22.86 -20.16
C TRP A 18 5.58 -23.33 -18.84
N PHE A 19 4.39 -23.94 -18.89
CA PHE A 19 3.75 -24.59 -17.75
C PHE A 19 3.71 -26.11 -17.99
N ASN A 20 4.84 -26.77 -17.76
CA ASN A 20 5.00 -28.20 -18.01
C ASN A 20 4.34 -29.04 -16.90
N ASN A 21 3.02 -29.20 -16.99
CA ASN A 21 2.24 -30.17 -16.21
C ASN A 21 2.15 -31.54 -16.90
N HIS A 22 2.93 -31.76 -17.97
CA HIS A 22 2.86 -32.97 -18.78
C HIS A 22 3.13 -34.22 -17.93
N THR A 23 4.05 -34.14 -16.96
CA THR A 23 4.38 -35.23 -16.02
C THR A 23 3.20 -35.72 -15.18
N VAL A 24 2.25 -34.85 -14.80
CA VAL A 24 1.07 -35.24 -14.02
C VAL A 24 0.16 -36.22 -14.77
N PHE A 25 0.17 -36.20 -16.11
CA PHE A 25 -0.61 -37.11 -16.93
C PHE A 25 -0.03 -38.53 -17.01
N PHE A 26 1.26 -38.72 -16.68
CA PHE A 26 1.95 -40.02 -16.74
C PHE A 26 2.17 -40.67 -15.37
N ILE A 27 1.77 -40.00 -14.27
CA ILE A 27 1.86 -40.54 -12.92
C ILE A 27 0.50 -41.14 -12.53
N PRO A 28 0.44 -42.45 -12.20
CA PRO A 28 -0.80 -43.10 -11.73
C PRO A 28 -1.45 -42.32 -10.57
N GLN A 29 -2.78 -42.28 -10.52
CA GLN A 29 -3.52 -41.47 -9.55
C GLN A 29 -3.13 -41.78 -8.09
N ALA A 30 -3.05 -43.06 -7.72
CA ALA A 30 -2.62 -43.48 -6.39
C ALA A 30 -1.20 -43.00 -6.01
N GLN A 31 -0.32 -42.82 -6.99
CA GLN A 31 1.04 -42.32 -6.77
C GLN A 31 1.07 -40.80 -6.64
N ARG A 32 0.12 -40.07 -7.27
CA ARG A 32 -0.01 -38.61 -7.13
C ARG A 32 -0.40 -38.21 -5.71
N ASP A 33 -1.32 -38.94 -5.09
CA ASP A 33 -1.77 -38.67 -3.73
C ASP A 33 -0.62 -38.90 -2.73
N ALA A 34 0.07 -40.04 -2.83
CA ALA A 34 1.21 -40.35 -1.99
C ALA A 34 2.40 -39.38 -2.15
N LEU A 35 2.64 -38.85 -3.36
CA LEU A 35 3.66 -37.83 -3.59
C LEU A 35 3.24 -36.46 -3.04
N THR A 36 1.96 -36.15 -3.08
CA THR A 36 1.39 -34.93 -2.51
C THR A 36 1.55 -34.94 -0.98
N ASP A 37 1.19 -36.04 -0.33
CA ASP A 37 1.36 -36.19 1.12
C ASP A 37 2.84 -36.13 1.54
N GLN A 38 3.73 -36.75 0.76
CA GLN A 38 5.17 -36.67 0.99
C GLN A 38 5.71 -35.25 0.81
N ALA A 39 5.18 -34.48 -0.14
CA ALA A 39 5.57 -33.08 -0.35
C ALA A 39 5.12 -32.21 0.84
N PHE A 40 3.90 -32.43 1.34
CA PHE A 40 3.40 -31.77 2.56
C PHE A 40 4.22 -32.14 3.80
N ALA A 41 4.55 -33.42 3.98
CA ALA A 41 5.39 -33.86 5.09
C ALA A 41 6.83 -33.33 5.00
N GLN A 42 7.37 -33.23 3.79
CA GLN A 42 8.68 -32.61 3.54
C GLN A 42 8.64 -31.10 3.77
N ASN A 43 7.49 -30.46 3.50
CA ASN A 43 7.17 -29.06 3.77
C ASN A 43 8.16 -28.05 3.15
N GLU A 44 8.89 -28.46 2.12
CA GLU A 44 9.85 -27.60 1.44
C GLU A 44 9.13 -26.70 0.45
N VAL A 45 9.31 -25.39 0.57
CA VAL A 45 8.66 -24.42 -0.32
C VAL A 45 9.62 -23.98 -1.41
N ILE A 46 9.33 -24.31 -2.67
CA ILE A 46 10.14 -23.87 -3.83
C ILE A 46 9.65 -22.57 -4.42
N PHE A 47 8.38 -22.27 -4.23
CA PHE A 47 7.78 -21.02 -4.64
C PHE A 47 6.68 -20.68 -3.64
N GLN A 48 6.83 -19.51 -3.03
CA GLN A 48 5.83 -18.94 -2.14
C GLN A 48 5.56 -17.52 -2.60
N HIS A 49 4.65 -17.40 -3.55
CA HIS A 49 4.17 -16.11 -4.03
C HIS A 49 2.65 -16.18 -4.23
N GLY A 50 1.94 -15.06 -4.16
CA GLY A 50 0.47 -14.99 -4.32
C GLY A 50 -0.43 -15.84 -3.38
N GLY A 51 0.02 -16.43 -2.26
CA GLY A 51 -0.75 -17.47 -1.53
C GLY A 51 -0.80 -18.83 -2.25
N LEU A 52 -0.03 -18.96 -3.33
CA LEU A 52 0.33 -20.21 -3.94
C LEU A 52 1.62 -20.69 -3.28
N ARG A 53 1.46 -21.66 -2.39
CA ARG A 53 2.57 -22.41 -1.83
C ARG A 53 2.83 -23.62 -2.72
N VAL A 54 3.84 -23.54 -3.58
CA VAL A 54 4.31 -24.69 -4.35
C VAL A 54 5.36 -25.39 -3.51
N LEU A 55 5.01 -26.59 -3.07
CA LEU A 55 5.94 -27.45 -2.39
C LEU A 55 6.85 -28.12 -3.40
N ALA A 56 8.12 -28.28 -3.03
CA ALA A 56 9.03 -29.12 -3.77
C ALA A 56 8.43 -30.51 -3.87
N ALA A 57 8.60 -31.15 -5.03
CA ALA A 57 8.41 -32.59 -5.08
C ALA A 57 9.30 -33.26 -4.02
N PRO A 58 8.88 -34.41 -3.45
CA PRO A 58 9.68 -35.10 -2.45
C PRO A 58 11.10 -35.32 -2.98
N TRP A 59 12.13 -34.98 -2.20
CA TRP A 59 13.51 -34.99 -2.65
C TRP A 59 13.93 -36.35 -3.19
N LYS A 60 13.47 -37.42 -2.56
CA LYS A 60 13.66 -38.80 -3.03
C LYS A 60 13.08 -39.02 -4.42
N TYR A 61 11.87 -38.53 -4.67
CA TYR A 61 11.19 -38.67 -5.96
C TYR A 61 11.89 -37.84 -7.05
N ALA A 62 12.12 -36.55 -6.77
CA ALA A 62 12.82 -35.64 -7.69
C ALA A 62 14.21 -36.18 -8.05
N PHE A 63 14.95 -36.68 -7.07
CA PHE A 63 16.22 -37.38 -7.27
C PHE A 63 16.07 -38.59 -8.20
N CYS A 64 15.12 -39.50 -7.92
CA CYS A 64 14.95 -40.70 -8.74
C CYS A 64 14.58 -40.37 -10.19
N CYS A 65 13.72 -39.38 -10.43
CA CYS A 65 13.37 -38.95 -11.78
C CYS A 65 14.58 -38.42 -12.56
N LYS A 66 15.47 -37.67 -11.90
CA LYS A 66 16.70 -37.14 -12.54
C LYS A 66 17.68 -38.26 -12.88
N ILE A 67 17.86 -39.22 -11.96
CA ILE A 67 18.70 -40.40 -12.20
C ILE A 67 18.14 -41.26 -13.34
N ASP A 68 16.82 -41.46 -13.37
CA ASP A 68 16.13 -42.22 -14.41
C ASP A 68 16.29 -41.56 -15.79
N ARG A 69 16.10 -40.24 -15.86
CA ARG A 69 16.30 -39.46 -17.09
C ARG A 69 17.74 -39.52 -17.58
N LEU A 70 18.72 -39.38 -16.68
CA LEU A 70 20.15 -39.52 -16.99
C LEU A 70 20.55 -40.93 -17.45
N ALA A 71 19.79 -41.95 -17.06
CA ALA A 71 20.01 -43.34 -17.47
C ALA A 71 19.26 -43.73 -18.76
N GLY A 72 18.45 -42.81 -19.30
CA GLY A 72 17.64 -43.01 -20.51
C GLY A 72 16.25 -43.63 -20.27
N GLY A 73 15.77 -43.66 -19.02
CA GLY A 73 14.47 -44.27 -18.63
C GLY A 73 13.25 -43.35 -18.70
N GLY A 74 13.44 -42.04 -18.90
CA GLY A 74 12.37 -41.03 -18.93
C GLY A 74 11.83 -40.69 -20.33
N VAL A 75 10.66 -40.05 -20.37
CA VAL A 75 9.99 -39.60 -21.62
C VAL A 75 10.77 -38.51 -22.36
N ALA A 76 11.68 -37.82 -21.67
CA ALA A 76 12.53 -36.76 -22.21
C ALA A 76 14.01 -37.14 -22.11
N ALA A 77 14.83 -36.66 -23.06
CA ALA A 77 16.27 -36.85 -23.04
C ALA A 77 16.92 -36.12 -21.84
N ALA A 78 18.04 -36.67 -21.38
CA ALA A 78 18.87 -36.07 -20.34
C ALA A 78 19.30 -34.63 -20.71
N GLN A 79 19.24 -33.73 -19.73
CA GLN A 79 19.62 -32.32 -19.87
C GLN A 79 20.91 -32.04 -19.11
N SER A 80 21.61 -30.98 -19.50
CA SER A 80 22.90 -30.58 -18.92
C SER A 80 22.85 -30.33 -17.41
N TYR A 81 21.70 -29.86 -16.89
CA TYR A 81 21.48 -29.56 -15.48
C TYR A 81 21.11 -30.77 -14.60
N ASP A 82 20.76 -31.92 -15.18
CA ASP A 82 20.17 -33.03 -14.40
C ASP A 82 21.11 -33.64 -13.36
N LEU A 83 22.41 -33.68 -13.65
CA LEU A 83 23.39 -34.21 -12.71
C LEU A 83 23.54 -33.30 -11.49
N SER A 84 23.50 -31.98 -11.71
CA SER A 84 23.58 -30.98 -10.64
C SER A 84 22.34 -31.02 -9.75
N ASP A 85 21.15 -31.07 -10.36
CA ASP A 85 19.88 -31.22 -9.65
C ASP A 85 19.83 -32.48 -8.79
N ALA A 86 20.27 -33.61 -9.35
CA ALA A 86 20.29 -34.86 -8.61
C ALA A 86 21.24 -34.79 -7.40
N VAL A 87 22.41 -34.15 -7.54
CA VAL A 87 23.33 -33.90 -6.42
C VAL A 87 22.66 -33.02 -5.36
N HIS A 88 21.99 -31.96 -5.78
CA HIS A 88 21.29 -31.03 -4.90
C HIS A 88 20.17 -31.71 -4.11
N TYR A 89 19.27 -32.45 -4.78
CA TYR A 89 18.16 -33.13 -4.11
C TYR A 89 18.65 -34.20 -3.13
N LEU A 90 19.71 -34.94 -3.46
CA LEU A 90 20.31 -35.89 -2.53
C LEU A 90 20.91 -35.18 -1.30
N ALA A 91 21.57 -34.03 -1.49
CA ALA A 91 22.10 -33.23 -0.40
C ALA A 91 21.00 -32.72 0.55
N ARG A 92 19.89 -32.20 -0.01
CA ARG A 92 18.72 -31.76 0.77
C ARG A 92 18.10 -32.91 1.57
N TYR A 93 17.93 -34.08 0.94
CA TYR A 93 17.42 -35.27 1.63
C TYR A 93 18.32 -35.70 2.80
N LEU A 94 19.63 -35.79 2.57
CA LEU A 94 20.62 -36.18 3.58
C LEU A 94 20.61 -35.20 4.76
N ALA A 95 20.61 -33.90 4.49
CA ALA A 95 20.54 -32.86 5.51
C ALA A 95 19.24 -32.96 6.34
N GLN A 96 18.09 -33.11 5.67
CA GLN A 96 16.79 -33.22 6.32
C GLN A 96 16.69 -34.47 7.22
N GLN A 97 17.28 -35.59 6.81
CA GLN A 97 17.28 -36.83 7.59
C GLN A 97 18.45 -36.93 8.59
N LYS A 98 19.32 -35.91 8.65
CA LYS A 98 20.55 -35.91 9.45
C LYS A 98 21.46 -37.11 9.15
N LEU A 99 21.53 -37.50 7.87
CA LEU A 99 22.35 -38.60 7.37
C LEU A 99 23.55 -38.06 6.59
N THR A 100 24.66 -38.80 6.59
CA THR A 100 25.86 -38.45 5.81
C THR A 100 25.96 -39.21 4.47
N SER A 101 25.17 -40.26 4.31
CA SER A 101 25.16 -41.11 3.11
C SER A 101 23.89 -41.97 3.06
N VAL A 102 23.50 -42.41 1.86
CA VAL A 102 22.40 -43.36 1.65
C VAL A 102 22.94 -44.63 0.97
N PRO A 103 22.62 -45.85 1.47
CA PRO A 103 22.99 -47.09 0.80
C PRO A 103 22.36 -47.21 -0.59
N LEU A 104 23.09 -47.78 -1.55
CA LEU A 104 22.58 -48.01 -2.91
C LEU A 104 21.30 -48.88 -2.90
N ALA A 105 21.21 -49.85 -1.97
CA ALA A 105 20.02 -50.67 -1.80
C ALA A 105 18.77 -49.83 -1.47
N THR A 106 18.91 -48.80 -0.64
CA THR A 106 17.83 -47.86 -0.28
C THR A 106 17.42 -47.00 -1.48
N VAL A 107 18.38 -46.55 -2.29
CA VAL A 107 18.08 -45.82 -3.54
C VAL A 107 17.31 -46.72 -4.52
N LYS A 108 17.71 -47.99 -4.66
CA LYS A 108 16.98 -48.98 -5.48
C LYS A 108 15.54 -49.19 -4.97
N GLN A 109 15.34 -49.21 -3.65
CA GLN A 109 14.00 -49.28 -3.05
C GLN A 109 13.15 -48.05 -3.39
N TRP A 110 13.71 -46.85 -3.41
CA TRP A 110 12.97 -45.65 -3.84
C TRP A 110 12.51 -45.75 -5.30
N PHE A 111 13.38 -46.23 -6.19
CA PHE A 111 13.03 -46.47 -7.60
C PHE A 111 11.82 -47.39 -7.72
N THR A 112 11.85 -48.54 -7.03
CA THR A 112 10.72 -49.47 -7.00
C THR A 112 9.47 -48.83 -6.41
N GLY A 113 9.60 -48.08 -5.31
CA GLY A 113 8.48 -47.39 -4.65
C GLY A 113 7.82 -46.29 -5.50
N TYR A 114 8.54 -45.76 -6.49
CA TYR A 114 8.02 -44.77 -7.44
C TYR A 114 7.74 -45.35 -8.83
N SER A 115 7.67 -46.68 -8.96
CA SER A 115 7.41 -47.38 -10.23
C SER A 115 8.44 -47.06 -11.34
N LEU A 116 9.66 -46.68 -10.96
CA LEU A 116 10.78 -46.42 -11.89
C LEU A 116 11.63 -47.68 -12.05
N ARG A 117 12.12 -47.93 -13.26
CA ARG A 117 12.90 -49.14 -13.57
C ARG A 117 14.40 -48.90 -13.34
N TRP A 118 15.01 -49.71 -12.48
CA TRP A 118 16.46 -49.75 -12.38
C TRP A 118 17.07 -50.56 -13.53
N THR A 119 18.08 -50.00 -14.19
CA THR A 119 18.86 -50.62 -15.27
C THR A 119 20.36 -50.52 -14.98
N ALA A 120 21.19 -51.22 -15.75
CA ALA A 120 22.65 -51.14 -15.64
C ALA A 120 23.19 -49.72 -15.90
N ASN A 121 22.47 -48.89 -16.67
CA ASN A 121 22.86 -47.50 -16.93
C ASN A 121 22.74 -46.64 -15.66
N ASN A 122 21.79 -46.94 -14.77
CA ASN A 122 21.62 -46.21 -13.51
C ASN A 122 22.84 -46.37 -12.60
N ASP A 123 23.48 -47.55 -12.59
CA ASP A 123 24.70 -47.78 -11.81
C ASP A 123 25.87 -46.88 -12.28
N GLY A 124 25.95 -46.61 -13.59
CA GLY A 124 26.90 -45.65 -14.17
C GLY A 124 26.61 -44.19 -13.79
N VAL A 125 25.33 -43.79 -13.80
CA VAL A 125 24.91 -42.44 -13.38
C VAL A 125 25.21 -42.19 -11.90
N ILE A 126 24.94 -43.16 -11.03
CA ILE A 126 25.20 -43.02 -9.59
C ILE A 126 26.70 -42.86 -9.29
N LYS A 127 27.59 -43.53 -10.02
CA LYS A 127 29.04 -43.32 -9.88
C LYS A 127 29.43 -41.88 -10.19
N ARG A 128 28.91 -41.30 -11.28
CA ARG A 128 29.14 -39.90 -11.66
C ARG A 128 28.57 -38.92 -10.63
N LEU A 129 27.37 -39.19 -10.13
CA LEU A 129 26.74 -38.38 -9.09
C LEU A 129 27.54 -38.40 -7.78
N ASN A 130 28.02 -39.56 -7.35
CA ASN A 130 28.84 -39.67 -6.14
C ASN A 130 30.17 -38.91 -6.27
N ALA A 131 30.78 -38.89 -7.45
CA ALA A 131 31.95 -38.06 -7.71
C ALA A 131 31.60 -36.56 -7.58
N ALA A 132 30.53 -36.11 -8.24
CA ALA A 132 30.09 -34.72 -8.19
C ALA A 132 29.68 -34.25 -6.77
N TYR A 133 28.97 -35.10 -6.01
CA TYR A 133 28.59 -34.81 -4.63
C TYR A 133 29.81 -34.62 -3.71
N LYS A 134 30.84 -35.49 -3.85
CA LYS A 134 32.08 -35.38 -3.08
C LYS A 134 32.87 -34.11 -3.42
N THR A 135 32.89 -33.70 -4.69
CA THR A 135 33.60 -32.50 -5.13
C THR A 135 32.92 -31.21 -4.67
N ASN A 136 31.57 -31.16 -4.69
CA ASN A 136 30.84 -29.89 -4.57
C ASN A 136 30.24 -29.62 -3.18
N VAL A 137 29.87 -30.67 -2.43
CA VAL A 137 29.18 -30.52 -1.13
C VAL A 137 30.14 -30.66 0.06
N LYS A 138 31.15 -31.54 -0.03
CA LYS A 138 32.15 -31.72 1.04
C LYS A 138 33.25 -30.65 1.05
N SER A 139 33.40 -29.87 -0.02
CA SER A 139 34.37 -28.78 -0.13
C SER A 139 33.85 -27.43 0.39
N GLY A 140 32.60 -27.36 0.87
CA GLY A 140 32.01 -26.14 1.44
C GLY A 140 31.52 -25.10 0.42
N SER A 141 31.48 -25.42 -0.87
CA SER A 141 31.18 -24.47 -1.96
C SER A 141 29.68 -24.23 -2.23
N TRP A 142 28.76 -24.76 -1.42
CA TRP A 142 27.31 -24.62 -1.63
C TRP A 142 26.64 -23.91 -0.45
N SER A 143 26.31 -22.63 -0.61
CA SER A 143 25.48 -21.84 0.32
C SER A 143 24.01 -21.82 -0.11
N THR A 144 23.13 -21.86 0.88
CA THR A 144 21.66 -21.81 0.74
C THR A 144 21.16 -20.47 0.22
N CYS A 145 20.25 -20.52 -0.75
CA CYS A 145 19.62 -19.40 -1.42
C CYS A 145 18.37 -18.93 -0.66
N TYR A 146 18.47 -17.86 0.11
CA TYR A 146 17.39 -16.90 0.39
C TYR A 146 18.03 -15.61 0.90
N ASP A 147 18.55 -14.82 -0.02
CA ASP A 147 18.79 -13.38 0.13
C ASP A 147 19.08 -12.85 -1.27
N LEU A 148 18.16 -12.09 -1.85
CA LEU A 148 18.51 -11.17 -2.93
C LEU A 148 19.24 -10.01 -2.25
N GLU A 149 20.56 -10.18 -2.06
CA GLU A 149 21.43 -9.13 -1.60
C GLU A 149 21.55 -8.05 -2.68
N LEU A 150 20.68 -7.03 -2.62
CA LEU A 150 20.99 -5.71 -3.19
C LEU A 150 22.15 -5.13 -2.38
N THR A 151 23.41 -5.50 -2.66
CA THR A 151 24.55 -4.75 -2.09
C THR A 151 24.51 -3.37 -2.70
N ALA A 152 24.00 -2.39 -1.94
CA ALA A 152 24.01 -0.99 -2.35
C ALA A 152 25.48 -0.56 -2.51
N PRO A 153 25.90 -0.04 -3.67
CA PRO A 153 27.25 0.48 -3.84
C PRO A 153 27.55 1.60 -2.83
N PRO A 154 28.83 1.90 -2.53
CA PRO A 154 29.26 2.77 -1.43
C PRO A 154 28.70 4.20 -1.43
N SER A 155 28.14 4.66 -2.55
CA SER A 155 27.54 6.00 -2.75
C SER A 155 26.02 5.98 -3.00
N SER A 156 25.31 4.94 -2.55
CA SER A 156 23.85 4.86 -2.75
C SER A 156 23.09 5.77 -1.80
N ALA A 157 21.99 6.36 -2.26
CA ALA A 157 21.07 7.13 -1.44
C ALA A 157 19.62 6.88 -1.89
N ILE A 158 18.68 6.98 -0.95
CA ILE A 158 17.24 6.87 -1.18
C ILE A 158 16.61 8.17 -0.70
N TYR A 159 16.04 8.92 -1.63
CA TYR A 159 15.45 10.22 -1.35
C TYR A 159 13.92 10.14 -1.30
N PHE A 160 13.31 10.76 -0.28
CA PHE A 160 11.87 10.93 -0.18
C PHE A 160 11.52 12.41 -0.04
N ASP A 161 10.41 12.81 -0.65
CA ASP A 161 9.87 14.16 -0.50
C ASP A 161 9.52 14.45 0.97
N SER A 162 9.90 15.62 1.44
CA SER A 162 9.41 16.16 2.73
C SER A 162 8.70 17.51 2.56
N TYR A 163 8.78 18.10 1.36
CA TYR A 163 8.13 19.33 0.97
C TYR A 163 7.77 19.27 -0.51
N LEU A 164 6.60 19.79 -0.87
CA LEU A 164 6.16 19.89 -2.26
C LEU A 164 5.91 21.38 -2.61
N PRO A 165 6.46 21.87 -3.74
CA PRO A 165 6.34 23.28 -4.18
C PRO A 165 4.90 23.76 -4.36
N SER A 166 4.67 25.08 -4.21
CA SER A 166 3.32 25.67 -4.41
C SER A 166 2.83 25.47 -5.83
N SER A 167 3.74 25.50 -6.80
CA SER A 167 3.45 25.30 -8.22
C SER A 167 2.75 23.98 -8.50
N LYS A 168 3.02 22.92 -7.70
CA LYS A 168 2.44 21.58 -7.86
C LYS A 168 1.01 21.43 -7.30
N ARG A 169 0.44 22.50 -6.73
CA ARG A 169 -0.90 22.47 -6.13
C ARG A 169 -2.00 22.03 -7.13
N PRO A 170 -2.07 22.53 -8.37
CA PRO A 170 -3.07 22.09 -9.35
C PRO A 170 -3.04 20.59 -9.62
N GLU A 171 -1.85 20.01 -9.76
CA GLU A 171 -1.61 18.58 -10.02
C GLU A 171 -2.12 17.73 -8.86
N ARG A 172 -1.92 18.18 -7.62
CA ARG A 172 -2.43 17.50 -6.42
C ARG A 172 -3.94 17.48 -6.39
N ILE A 173 -4.59 18.62 -6.65
CA ILE A 173 -6.05 18.71 -6.69
C ILE A 173 -6.58 17.80 -7.80
N GLN A 174 -5.98 17.82 -8.98
CA GLN A 174 -6.40 16.95 -10.09
C GLN A 174 -6.23 15.47 -9.76
N ARG A 175 -5.10 15.09 -9.13
CA ARG A 175 -4.85 13.72 -8.65
C ARG A 175 -5.89 13.29 -7.62
N LEU A 176 -6.23 14.18 -6.70
CA LEU A 176 -7.22 13.93 -5.64
C LEU A 176 -8.65 13.79 -6.21
N ILE A 177 -9.02 14.59 -7.20
CA ILE A 177 -10.28 14.47 -7.95
C ILE A 177 -10.31 13.13 -8.71
N LYS A 178 -9.22 12.76 -9.37
CA LYS A 178 -9.09 11.47 -10.09
C LYS A 178 -9.24 10.28 -9.13
N LEU A 179 -8.60 10.32 -7.96
CA LEU A 179 -8.72 9.31 -6.91
C LEU A 179 -10.15 9.22 -6.38
N THR A 180 -10.79 10.36 -6.10
CA THR A 180 -12.17 10.41 -5.62
C THR A 180 -13.14 9.84 -6.66
N GLY A 181 -13.01 10.22 -7.93
CA GLY A 181 -13.80 9.65 -9.02
C GLY A 181 -13.54 8.16 -9.21
N GLY A 182 -12.31 7.69 -9.00
CA GLY A 182 -11.95 6.28 -8.99
C GLY A 182 -12.66 5.50 -7.89
N LEU A 183 -12.64 6.02 -6.67
CA LEU A 183 -13.33 5.45 -5.52
C LEU A 183 -14.86 5.38 -5.72
N ILE A 184 -15.47 6.44 -6.29
CA ILE A 184 -16.90 6.45 -6.61
C ILE A 184 -17.22 5.37 -7.66
N ARG A 185 -16.44 5.27 -8.74
CA ARG A 185 -16.62 4.21 -9.75
C ARG A 185 -16.44 2.82 -9.16
N TYR A 186 -15.45 2.63 -8.29
CA TYR A 186 -15.23 1.38 -7.59
C TYR A 186 -16.43 1.01 -6.71
N GLN A 187 -16.99 1.96 -5.96
CA GLN A 187 -18.20 1.75 -5.16
C GLN A 187 -19.43 1.44 -6.03
N VAL A 188 -19.64 2.13 -7.14
CA VAL A 188 -20.73 1.85 -8.08
C VAL A 188 -20.58 0.46 -8.72
N GLY A 189 -19.35 0.03 -9.00
CA GLY A 189 -19.06 -1.31 -9.51
C GLY A 189 -19.29 -2.43 -8.48
N PHE A 190 -19.21 -2.10 -7.19
CA PHE A 190 -19.32 -3.05 -6.07
C PHE A 190 -20.31 -2.53 -5.01
N GLN A 191 -21.58 -2.39 -5.39
CA GLN A 191 -22.58 -1.67 -4.59
C GLN A 191 -22.81 -2.23 -3.17
N THR A 192 -22.76 -3.54 -3.00
CA THR A 192 -23.04 -4.21 -1.71
C THR A 192 -21.84 -4.23 -0.77
N GLY A 193 -20.64 -3.92 -1.25
CA GLY A 193 -19.40 -4.07 -0.49
C GLY A 193 -18.23 -4.48 -1.38
N VAL A 194 -17.02 -4.48 -0.82
CA VAL A 194 -15.80 -4.86 -1.55
C VAL A 194 -15.81 -6.35 -1.90
N PRO A 195 -15.23 -6.77 -3.03
CA PRO A 195 -15.16 -8.18 -3.40
C PRO A 195 -14.45 -9.02 -2.32
N ARG A 196 -15.09 -10.12 -1.92
CA ARG A 196 -14.42 -11.16 -1.13
C ARG A 196 -13.29 -11.75 -1.98
N ALA A 197 -12.09 -11.80 -1.42
CA ALA A 197 -11.04 -12.63 -2.00
C ALA A 197 -11.58 -14.06 -2.13
N ILE A 198 -11.63 -14.60 -3.34
CA ILE A 198 -12.15 -15.94 -3.61
C ILE A 198 -11.25 -16.93 -2.85
N ASN A 199 -11.82 -17.62 -1.84
CA ASN A 199 -11.23 -18.60 -0.90
C ASN A 199 -10.56 -18.09 0.41
N PRO A 200 -11.31 -18.02 1.52
CA PRO A 200 -10.78 -17.79 2.87
C PRO A 200 -9.72 -18.81 3.33
N HIS A 201 -9.82 -20.08 2.89
CA HIS A 201 -8.85 -21.13 3.24
C HIS A 201 -7.48 -21.00 2.55
N ARG A 202 -7.29 -20.01 1.65
CA ARG A 202 -5.98 -19.64 1.09
C ARG A 202 -5.47 -18.28 1.61
N ILE A 203 -6.23 -17.58 2.44
CA ILE A 203 -5.89 -16.21 2.89
C ILE A 203 -4.81 -16.19 3.99
N GLY A 204 -4.45 -17.35 4.55
CA GLY A 204 -3.34 -17.47 5.51
C GLY A 204 -2.02 -16.91 5.01
N GLU A 205 -1.79 -16.86 3.69
CA GLU A 205 -0.56 -16.34 3.09
C GLU A 205 -0.80 -15.75 1.70
N ALA A 206 -2.00 -15.20 1.43
CA ALA A 206 -2.27 -14.52 0.17
C ALA A 206 -1.40 -13.26 0.07
N ASN A 207 -0.20 -13.43 -0.47
CA ASN A 207 0.71 -12.43 -0.99
C ASN A 207 -0.08 -11.43 -1.82
N VAL A 208 -0.08 -10.20 -1.33
CA VAL A 208 -0.42 -9.03 -2.11
C VAL A 208 0.74 -8.87 -3.07
N ASP A 209 0.51 -9.16 -4.34
CA ASP A 209 1.39 -8.67 -5.39
C ASP A 209 1.28 -7.15 -5.36
N LEU A 210 2.32 -6.46 -4.86
CA LEU A 210 2.33 -5.01 -4.78
C LEU A 210 2.38 -4.37 -6.17
N PHE A 211 2.79 -5.14 -7.19
CA PHE A 211 2.96 -4.70 -8.58
C PHE A 211 2.71 -5.86 -9.58
N PRO A 212 1.48 -6.38 -9.72
CA PRO A 212 1.23 -7.47 -10.64
C PRO A 212 1.39 -7.01 -12.09
N ASP A 213 2.19 -7.74 -12.86
CA ASP A 213 2.50 -7.46 -14.27
C ASP A 213 1.24 -7.37 -15.14
N THR A 214 0.14 -8.00 -14.73
CA THR A 214 -1.18 -7.81 -15.36
C THR A 214 -2.32 -7.87 -14.34
N TRP A 215 -2.95 -6.73 -14.08
CA TRP A 215 -4.33 -6.73 -13.55
C TRP A 215 -5.30 -7.18 -14.65
N PRO A 216 -6.44 -7.83 -14.34
CA PRO A 216 -7.36 -8.37 -15.34
C PRO A 216 -7.87 -7.28 -16.31
N SER A 217 -7.20 -7.13 -17.45
CA SER A 217 -7.51 -6.24 -18.59
C SER A 217 -7.68 -4.74 -18.29
N ASP A 218 -7.03 -3.88 -19.08
CA ASP A 218 -7.21 -2.40 -19.04
C ASP A 218 -8.66 -1.94 -19.25
N LYS A 219 -9.53 -2.81 -19.75
CA LYS A 219 -10.98 -2.59 -19.83
C LYS A 219 -11.67 -2.48 -18.45
N LYS A 220 -10.99 -2.82 -17.35
CA LYS A 220 -11.51 -2.72 -15.96
C LYS A 220 -10.61 -1.91 -15.02
N ALA A 221 -9.71 -1.06 -15.52
CA ALA A 221 -8.89 -0.18 -14.67
C ALA A 221 -9.74 0.73 -13.74
N SER A 222 -10.99 1.02 -14.11
CA SER A 222 -11.98 1.74 -13.31
C SER A 222 -12.51 0.99 -12.08
N LEU A 223 -12.21 -0.31 -11.94
CA LEU A 223 -12.65 -1.19 -10.85
C LEU A 223 -11.50 -1.60 -9.92
N ARG A 224 -10.37 -0.88 -9.93
CA ARG A 224 -9.28 -1.09 -8.95
C ARG A 224 -9.58 -0.31 -7.66
N PRO A 225 -9.30 -0.88 -6.47
CA PRO A 225 -9.34 -0.10 -5.23
C PRO A 225 -8.28 1.00 -5.28
N PRO A 226 -8.46 2.10 -4.53
CA PRO A 226 -7.41 3.10 -4.36
C PRO A 226 -6.16 2.48 -3.73
N VAL A 227 -5.01 3.12 -3.95
CA VAL A 227 -3.74 2.74 -3.33
C VAL A 227 -3.92 2.70 -1.80
N PRO A 228 -3.39 1.69 -1.09
CA PRO A 228 -3.50 1.61 0.36
C PRO A 228 -3.08 2.91 1.05
N PRO A 229 -3.86 3.39 2.04
CA PRO A 229 -3.48 4.56 2.80
C PRO A 229 -2.17 4.27 3.55
N PHE A 230 -1.36 5.32 3.72
CA PHE A 230 -0.10 5.28 4.49
C PHE A 230 1.04 4.44 3.89
N LEU A 231 0.94 3.99 2.63
CA LEU A 231 2.01 3.20 1.99
C LEU A 231 3.40 3.87 2.09
N VAL A 232 3.50 5.15 1.71
CA VAL A 232 4.77 5.89 1.73
C VAL A 232 5.36 5.99 3.14
N PRO A 233 4.65 6.51 4.17
CA PRO A 233 5.23 6.57 5.51
C PRO A 233 5.51 5.18 6.12
N ALA A 234 4.74 4.13 5.77
CA ALA A 234 5.03 2.76 6.20
C ALA A 234 6.33 2.22 5.58
N VAL A 235 6.59 2.52 4.30
CA VAL A 235 7.85 2.16 3.63
C VAL A 235 9.02 2.92 4.25
N ILE A 236 8.85 4.22 4.55
CA ILE A 236 9.88 5.03 5.22
C ILE A 236 10.21 4.43 6.60
N ASP A 237 9.20 4.09 7.42
CA ASP A 237 9.39 3.46 8.73
C ASP A 237 10.15 2.13 8.59
N ALA A 238 9.76 1.27 7.64
CA ALA A 238 10.40 -0.03 7.41
C ALA A 238 11.86 0.11 6.97
N LEU A 239 12.14 1.02 6.04
CA LEU A 239 13.49 1.27 5.55
C LEU A 239 14.38 1.88 6.64
N ARG A 240 13.86 2.84 7.43
CA ARG A 240 14.61 3.47 8.54
C ARG A 240 15.04 2.46 9.61
N ASN A 241 14.17 1.49 9.89
CA ASN A 241 14.46 0.41 10.84
C ASN A 241 15.38 -0.68 10.26
N SER A 242 15.68 -0.64 8.96
CA SER A 242 16.63 -1.55 8.35
C SER A 242 18.06 -1.12 8.66
N PRO A 243 18.92 -1.99 9.24
CA PRO A 243 20.34 -1.69 9.42
C PRO A 243 21.07 -1.39 8.10
N LYS A 244 20.55 -1.93 6.99
CA LYS A 244 21.13 -1.83 5.66
C LYS A 244 20.69 -0.57 4.92
N PHE A 245 19.40 -0.28 4.92
CA PHE A 245 18.84 0.84 4.15
C PHE A 245 18.67 2.11 4.99
N GLY A 246 18.55 2.01 6.31
CA GLY A 246 18.36 3.14 7.21
C GLY A 246 19.38 4.26 7.01
N PRO A 247 20.70 3.97 6.95
CA PRO A 247 21.73 4.99 6.72
C PRO A 247 21.69 5.65 5.32
N LEU A 248 20.96 5.06 4.37
CA LEU A 248 20.88 5.54 2.98
C LEU A 248 19.68 6.47 2.75
N ILE A 249 18.74 6.52 3.68
CA ILE A 249 17.49 7.28 3.53
C ILE A 249 17.72 8.74 3.89
N SER A 250 17.22 9.62 3.03
CA SER A 250 17.16 11.05 3.30
C SER A 250 15.80 11.60 2.91
N LEU A 251 15.07 12.15 3.88
CA LEU A 251 13.90 12.98 3.59
C LEU A 251 14.38 14.38 3.27
N VAL A 252 14.14 14.82 2.05
CA VAL A 252 14.73 16.04 1.51
C VAL A 252 13.73 17.18 1.46
N PRO A 253 14.18 18.42 1.66
CA PRO A 253 13.31 19.58 1.81
C PRO A 253 12.81 20.22 0.53
N GLY A 254 12.46 19.36 -0.41
CA GLY A 254 11.86 19.65 -1.69
C GLY A 254 11.50 18.33 -2.35
N GLU A 255 11.35 18.36 -3.67
CA GLU A 255 11.12 17.15 -4.46
C GLU A 255 12.40 16.30 -4.51
N ALA A 256 12.27 15.00 -4.22
CA ALA A 256 13.35 14.03 -4.23
C ALA A 256 14.12 14.03 -5.55
N ASP A 257 13.42 14.26 -6.66
CA ASP A 257 13.95 14.34 -8.02
C ASP A 257 15.12 15.32 -8.16
N GLY A 258 14.98 16.53 -7.60
CA GLY A 258 16.04 17.54 -7.63
C GLY A 258 17.28 17.11 -6.85
N PHE A 259 17.10 16.42 -5.73
CA PHE A 259 18.20 15.90 -4.91
C PHE A 259 18.87 14.67 -5.55
N CYS A 260 18.09 13.78 -6.16
CA CYS A 260 18.60 12.68 -6.98
C CYS A 260 19.46 13.22 -8.13
N ALA A 261 18.96 14.23 -8.85
CA ALA A 261 19.68 14.85 -9.95
C ALA A 261 20.96 15.54 -9.49
N GLN A 262 20.93 16.27 -8.37
CA GLN A 262 22.12 16.89 -7.79
C GLN A 262 23.14 15.84 -7.37
N HIS A 263 22.72 14.79 -6.65
CA HIS A 263 23.61 13.72 -6.20
C HIS A 263 24.35 13.08 -7.38
N VAL A 264 23.62 12.69 -8.43
CA VAL A 264 24.21 12.06 -9.62
C VAL A 264 25.07 13.04 -10.41
N ARG A 265 24.73 14.34 -10.44
CA ARG A 265 25.58 15.35 -11.08
C ARG A 265 26.92 15.52 -10.38
N GLU A 266 26.95 15.43 -9.06
CA GLU A 266 28.16 15.59 -8.24
C GLU A 266 29.03 14.32 -8.21
N HIS A 267 28.41 13.14 -8.18
CA HIS A 267 29.10 11.87 -7.94
C HIS A 267 29.11 10.92 -9.15
N GLY A 268 28.38 11.25 -10.22
CA GLY A 268 28.06 10.33 -11.32
C GLY A 268 27.05 9.25 -10.90
N GLY A 269 26.74 8.33 -11.82
CA GLY A 269 25.90 7.16 -11.53
C GLY A 269 24.51 7.20 -12.16
N MET A 270 23.57 6.47 -11.57
CA MET A 270 22.24 6.24 -12.13
C MET A 270 21.14 6.57 -11.10
N VAL A 271 20.10 7.27 -11.54
CA VAL A 271 18.85 7.43 -10.77
C VAL A 271 17.89 6.31 -11.16
N LEU A 272 17.42 5.53 -10.19
CA LEU A 272 16.29 4.60 -10.38
C LEU A 272 15.00 5.34 -10.02
N THR A 273 14.07 5.46 -10.98
CA THR A 273 12.80 6.16 -10.78
C THR A 273 11.70 5.60 -11.67
N SER A 274 10.44 5.90 -11.40
CA SER A 274 9.35 5.71 -12.37
C SER A 274 8.93 7.02 -13.04
N ASP A 275 9.56 8.14 -12.67
CA ASP A 275 9.22 9.47 -13.19
C ASP A 275 10.15 9.87 -14.35
N SER A 276 9.55 10.13 -15.51
CA SER A 276 10.27 10.57 -16.71
C SER A 276 10.82 11.98 -16.60
N ASP A 277 10.30 12.80 -15.67
CA ASP A 277 10.69 14.19 -15.47
C ASP A 277 12.19 14.32 -15.09
N LEU A 278 12.78 13.27 -14.51
CA LEU A 278 14.22 13.17 -14.23
C LEU A 278 15.11 13.38 -15.45
N LEU A 279 14.61 13.11 -16.66
CA LEU A 279 15.36 13.34 -17.90
C LEU A 279 15.47 14.84 -18.25
N ALA A 280 14.58 15.70 -17.75
CA ALA A 280 14.66 17.14 -17.93
C ALA A 280 15.72 17.79 -17.01
N TYR A 281 16.05 17.15 -15.89
CA TYR A 281 17.09 17.60 -14.97
C TYR A 281 18.51 17.47 -15.56
N ARG A 282 19.43 18.30 -15.08
CA ARG A 282 20.86 18.18 -15.40
C ARG A 282 21.53 17.16 -14.51
N LEU A 283 21.78 15.96 -15.06
CA LEU A 283 22.42 14.82 -14.38
C LEU A 283 23.95 14.76 -14.55
N GLY A 284 24.54 15.63 -15.38
CA GLY A 284 25.96 15.59 -15.73
C GLY A 284 26.28 14.53 -16.81
N GLU A 285 27.52 14.53 -17.31
CA GLU A 285 27.94 13.66 -18.43
C GLU A 285 27.95 12.17 -18.08
N ALA A 286 28.29 11.84 -16.83
CA ALA A 286 28.34 10.47 -16.31
C ALA A 286 27.02 10.02 -15.67
N GLY A 287 26.00 10.88 -15.70
CA GLY A 287 24.69 10.62 -15.09
C GLY A 287 23.71 9.96 -16.05
N GLY A 288 22.83 9.13 -15.52
CA GLY A 288 21.72 8.55 -16.28
C GLY A 288 20.54 8.15 -15.42
N VAL A 289 19.48 7.69 -16.08
CA VAL A 289 18.24 7.23 -15.47
C VAL A 289 17.99 5.77 -15.84
N ILE A 290 17.44 5.01 -14.90
CA ILE A 290 16.87 3.68 -15.12
C ILE A 290 15.43 3.73 -14.66
N PHE A 291 14.50 3.35 -15.54
CA PHE A 291 13.09 3.28 -15.15
C PHE A 291 12.80 1.98 -14.42
N LEU A 292 12.11 2.06 -13.27
CA LEU A 292 11.74 0.88 -12.47
C LEU A 292 10.87 -0.10 -13.28
N THR A 293 10.05 0.40 -14.20
CA THR A 293 9.22 -0.41 -15.11
C THR A 293 10.02 -1.21 -16.13
N ASP A 294 11.28 -0.82 -16.38
CA ASP A 294 12.12 -1.42 -17.40
C ASP A 294 13.14 -2.40 -16.81
N ILE A 295 13.10 -2.62 -15.48
CA ILE A 295 13.96 -3.59 -14.81
C ILE A 295 13.39 -4.98 -15.07
N ASP A 296 14.14 -5.78 -15.82
CA ASP A 296 13.88 -7.19 -16.04
C ASP A 296 14.75 -8.05 -15.12
N GLY A 297 14.18 -9.15 -14.62
CA GLY A 297 14.80 -10.04 -13.65
C GLY A 297 14.98 -11.43 -14.21
N ASP A 298 16.23 -11.83 -14.42
CA ASP A 298 16.57 -13.22 -14.67
C ASP A 298 16.71 -13.95 -13.34
N MET A 299 15.65 -14.66 -12.96
CA MET A 299 15.58 -15.41 -11.70
C MET A 299 16.50 -16.65 -11.68
N GLU A 300 16.89 -17.18 -12.84
CA GLU A 300 17.81 -18.32 -12.93
C GLU A 300 19.25 -17.88 -12.68
N ASN A 301 19.67 -16.76 -13.26
CA ASN A 301 21.01 -16.21 -13.10
C ASN A 301 21.12 -15.21 -11.93
N ARG A 302 20.01 -14.86 -11.30
CA ARG A 302 19.89 -13.84 -10.23
C ARG A 302 20.44 -12.48 -10.66
N THR A 303 20.18 -12.11 -11.91
CA THR A 303 20.64 -10.83 -12.48
C THR A 303 19.45 -9.94 -12.81
N LEU A 304 19.57 -8.66 -12.47
CA LEU A 304 18.66 -7.63 -12.95
C LEU A 304 19.30 -6.93 -14.14
N SER A 305 18.53 -6.73 -15.21
CA SER A 305 18.95 -5.98 -16.39
C SER A 305 17.93 -4.90 -16.70
N ALA A 306 18.40 -3.70 -17.04
CA ALA A 306 17.53 -2.59 -17.40
C ALA A 306 18.21 -1.68 -18.43
N PRO A 307 17.44 -1.04 -19.32
CA PRO A 307 17.98 0.00 -20.20
C PRO A 307 18.43 1.20 -19.36
N GLN A 308 19.57 1.77 -19.76
CA GLN A 308 20.13 2.98 -19.16
C GLN A 308 19.91 4.15 -20.10
N TYR A 309 19.32 5.22 -19.58
CA TYR A 309 19.00 6.43 -20.32
C TYR A 309 19.97 7.55 -19.94
N ARG A 310 20.95 7.81 -20.80
CA ARG A 310 21.90 8.92 -20.64
C ARG A 310 21.56 10.05 -21.60
N LEU A 311 21.52 11.28 -21.11
CA LEU A 311 21.11 12.45 -21.89
C LEU A 311 21.98 12.62 -23.15
N ALA A 312 23.30 12.47 -23.03
CA ALA A 312 24.22 12.59 -24.16
C ALA A 312 23.95 11.56 -25.27
N ASP A 313 23.60 10.32 -24.90
CA ASP A 313 23.30 9.25 -25.85
C ASP A 313 21.93 9.44 -26.50
N LEU A 314 20.94 9.92 -25.73
CA LEU A 314 19.63 10.29 -26.25
C LEU A 314 19.73 11.44 -27.26
N CYS A 315 20.43 12.52 -26.91
CA CYS A 315 20.66 13.65 -27.82
C CYS A 315 21.32 13.21 -29.12
N ARG A 316 22.35 12.35 -29.04
CA ARG A 316 23.06 11.82 -30.21
C ARG A 316 22.16 10.96 -31.09
N ARG A 317 21.34 10.09 -30.50
CA ARG A 317 20.42 9.21 -31.24
C ARG A 317 19.29 9.97 -31.90
N LEU A 318 18.78 11.02 -31.25
CA LEU A 318 17.69 11.86 -31.78
C LEU A 318 18.18 12.98 -32.71
N SER A 319 19.50 13.19 -32.82
CA SER A 319 20.14 14.29 -33.55
C SER A 319 19.66 15.67 -33.08
N ILE A 320 19.54 15.86 -31.77
CA ILE A 320 19.18 17.13 -31.12
C ILE A 320 20.38 17.70 -30.35
N LYS A 321 20.29 18.98 -29.93
CA LYS A 321 21.39 19.67 -29.24
C LYS A 321 21.75 18.97 -27.92
N PRO A 322 23.04 18.67 -27.65
CA PRO A 322 23.45 17.96 -26.43
C PRO A 322 23.03 18.66 -25.12
N ASP A 323 23.18 19.98 -25.04
CA ASP A 323 23.06 20.71 -23.77
C ASP A 323 21.62 21.10 -23.38
N THR A 324 20.75 21.30 -24.38
CA THR A 324 19.38 21.81 -24.18
C THR A 324 18.32 21.00 -24.91
N GLY A 325 18.72 19.98 -25.69
CA GLY A 325 17.82 19.28 -26.61
C GLY A 325 16.71 18.53 -25.87
N ILE A 326 17.04 17.82 -24.80
CA ILE A 326 16.04 17.09 -24.00
C ILE A 326 15.09 18.05 -23.28
N GLN A 327 15.60 19.18 -22.77
CA GLN A 327 14.78 20.20 -22.12
C GLN A 327 13.79 20.85 -23.09
N HIS A 328 14.24 21.20 -24.29
CA HIS A 328 13.35 21.71 -25.34
C HIS A 328 12.33 20.66 -25.78
N LEU A 329 12.74 19.39 -25.89
CA LEU A 329 11.84 18.29 -26.24
C LEU A 329 10.75 18.11 -25.18
N ALA A 330 11.11 18.15 -23.89
CA ALA A 330 10.16 18.07 -22.78
C ALA A 330 9.17 19.24 -22.81
N PHE A 331 9.63 20.46 -23.11
CA PHE A 331 8.77 21.63 -23.25
C PHE A 331 7.80 21.55 -24.43
N GLU A 332 8.22 21.03 -25.58
CA GLU A 332 7.32 20.80 -26.72
C GLU A 332 6.21 19.80 -26.36
N ILE A 333 6.56 18.72 -25.66
CA ILE A 333 5.61 17.70 -25.20
C ILE A 333 4.65 18.28 -24.14
N SER A 334 5.15 19.12 -23.23
CA SER A 334 4.31 19.73 -22.19
C SER A 334 3.29 20.71 -22.77
N ARG A 335 3.62 21.40 -23.87
CA ARG A 335 2.70 22.31 -24.57
C ARG A 335 1.65 21.58 -25.38
N ASP A 336 2.02 20.47 -26.01
CA ASP A 336 1.14 19.67 -26.84
C ASP A 336 1.30 18.18 -26.52
N PRO A 337 0.54 17.67 -25.53
CA PRO A 337 0.61 16.27 -25.11
C PRO A 337 0.18 15.26 -26.19
N HIS A 338 -0.32 15.72 -27.34
CA HIS A 338 -0.76 14.86 -28.45
C HIS A 338 0.32 14.64 -29.51
N LEU A 339 1.50 15.26 -29.37
CA LEU A 339 2.60 15.07 -30.31
C LEU A 339 3.13 13.63 -30.29
N THR A 340 3.47 13.11 -31.47
CA THR A 340 4.34 11.94 -31.54
C THR A 340 5.78 12.33 -31.21
N LEU A 341 6.60 11.35 -30.82
CA LEU A 341 8.01 11.58 -30.54
C LEU A 341 8.74 12.20 -31.74
N GLU A 342 8.47 11.72 -32.96
CA GLU A 342 9.07 12.26 -34.18
C GLU A 342 8.71 13.72 -34.41
N GLN A 343 7.44 14.08 -34.16
CA GLN A 343 6.96 15.46 -34.29
C GLN A 343 7.63 16.38 -33.26
N ALA A 344 7.70 15.94 -32.01
CA ALA A 344 8.34 16.71 -30.93
C ALA A 344 9.85 16.89 -31.18
N VAL A 345 10.54 15.86 -31.67
CA VAL A 345 11.95 15.92 -32.06
C VAL A 345 12.17 16.89 -33.22
N GLU A 346 11.29 16.88 -34.23
CA GLU A 346 11.40 17.80 -35.36
C GLU A 346 11.18 19.26 -34.94
N ARG A 347 10.18 19.54 -34.09
CA ARG A 347 9.97 20.88 -33.51
C ARG A 347 11.18 21.35 -32.70
N THR A 348 11.76 20.44 -31.92
CA THR A 348 12.98 20.70 -31.14
C THR A 348 14.17 21.06 -32.02
N LYS A 349 14.36 20.34 -33.14
CA LYS A 349 15.43 20.63 -34.12
C LYS A 349 15.24 21.98 -34.80
N ARG A 350 14.00 22.34 -35.12
CA ARG A 350 13.64 23.64 -35.71
C ARG A 350 13.75 24.80 -34.72
N GLY A 351 13.85 24.52 -33.42
CA GLY A 351 13.99 25.55 -32.38
C GLY A 351 12.69 26.33 -32.13
N GLU A 352 11.54 25.72 -32.41
CA GLU A 352 10.22 26.35 -32.28
C GLU A 352 9.94 26.79 -30.82
N ALA A 353 10.26 25.94 -29.84
CA ALA A 353 10.25 26.23 -28.41
C ALA A 353 10.89 27.57 -28.01
N ALA A 354 12.12 27.82 -28.48
CA ALA A 354 12.90 29.00 -28.11
C ALA A 354 12.50 30.27 -28.90
N SER A 355 11.74 30.12 -29.99
CA SER A 355 11.38 31.23 -30.91
C SER A 355 9.97 31.76 -30.71
N VAL A 356 9.07 31.01 -30.05
CA VAL A 356 7.67 31.40 -29.85
C VAL A 356 7.37 31.92 -28.45
N SER A 357 8.06 31.45 -27.39
CA SER A 357 7.85 31.95 -26.03
C SER A 357 9.03 31.64 -25.09
N GLU A 358 10.04 32.51 -25.10
CA GLU A 358 11.22 32.40 -24.22
C GLU A 358 10.84 32.51 -22.73
N GLU A 359 9.79 33.26 -22.42
CA GLU A 359 9.24 33.44 -21.07
C GLU A 359 8.56 32.15 -20.56
N GLU A 360 7.71 31.50 -21.36
CA GLU A 360 7.09 30.21 -20.99
C GLU A 360 8.12 29.12 -20.82
N TYR A 361 9.12 29.06 -21.72
CA TYR A 361 10.20 28.09 -21.59
C TYR A 361 11.04 28.34 -20.34
N SER A 362 11.40 29.60 -20.06
CA SER A 362 12.16 29.96 -18.86
C SER A 362 11.42 29.61 -17.58
N LYS A 363 10.09 29.81 -17.56
CA LYS A 363 9.22 29.41 -16.45
C LYS A 363 9.12 27.89 -16.31
N PHE A 364 9.01 27.16 -17.42
CA PHE A 364 8.97 25.69 -17.41
C PHE A 364 10.29 25.10 -16.90
N ILE A 365 11.42 25.58 -17.42
CA ILE A 365 12.72 24.96 -17.14
C ILE A 365 13.26 25.33 -15.76
N SER A 366 12.79 26.42 -15.16
CA SER A 366 13.17 26.83 -13.80
C SER A 366 12.77 25.78 -12.76
N GLU A 367 11.66 25.05 -12.97
CA GLU A 367 11.23 23.94 -12.09
C GLU A 367 12.33 22.87 -11.93
N TYR A 368 13.11 22.61 -12.99
CA TYR A 368 14.14 21.57 -13.01
C TYR A 368 15.54 22.10 -12.69
N LEU A 369 15.84 23.36 -13.07
CA LEU A 369 17.17 23.95 -12.89
C LEU A 369 17.34 24.68 -11.56
N SER A 370 16.25 25.12 -10.95
CA SER A 370 16.23 25.82 -9.67
C SER A 370 14.98 25.43 -8.88
N PRO A 371 14.84 24.14 -8.53
CA PRO A 371 13.68 23.64 -7.81
C PRO A 371 13.52 24.35 -6.46
N GLU A 372 12.28 24.54 -6.04
CA GLU A 372 11.96 25.16 -4.76
C GLU A 372 12.38 24.23 -3.60
N VAL A 373 13.25 24.72 -2.73
CA VAL A 373 13.79 23.98 -1.58
C VAL A 373 13.70 24.83 -0.31
N ALA A 374 13.29 24.21 0.81
CA ALA A 374 13.24 24.85 2.12
C ALA A 374 14.66 24.99 2.72
N LEU A 375 15.14 26.23 2.91
CA LEU A 375 16.52 26.51 3.33
C LEU A 375 16.62 26.92 4.80
N THR A 376 16.72 25.98 5.75
CA THR A 376 17.03 26.28 7.17
C THR A 376 17.55 25.06 7.95
N SER A 377 18.05 25.26 9.18
CA SER A 377 18.34 24.15 10.12
C SER A 377 17.08 23.41 10.60
N GLU A 378 15.91 24.09 10.64
CA GLU A 378 14.60 23.51 11.02
C GLU A 378 14.16 22.42 10.04
N THR A 379 14.65 22.53 8.81
CA THR A 379 14.44 21.57 7.74
C THR A 379 14.87 20.15 8.12
N ASN A 380 16.01 19.98 8.79
CA ASN A 380 16.49 18.67 9.23
C ASN A 380 15.56 18.00 10.26
N GLN A 381 14.82 18.80 11.02
CA GLN A 381 13.84 18.29 12.01
C GLN A 381 12.55 17.87 11.31
N ALA A 382 12.09 18.66 10.33
CA ALA A 382 10.94 18.31 9.51
C ALA A 382 11.17 17.01 8.72
N SER A 383 12.42 16.74 8.31
CA SER A 383 12.83 15.47 7.68
C SER A 383 12.59 14.23 8.54
N ALA A 384 12.33 14.34 9.85
CA ALA A 384 11.98 13.19 10.69
C ALA A 384 10.48 12.82 10.62
N LEU A 385 9.64 13.74 10.17
CA LEU A 385 8.18 13.62 10.14
C LEU A 385 7.69 12.80 8.94
N ASP A 386 6.43 12.36 8.96
CA ASP A 386 5.80 11.79 7.77
C ASP A 386 5.73 12.87 6.67
N PRO A 387 5.90 12.53 5.37
CA PRO A 387 6.00 13.53 4.30
C PRO A 387 4.93 14.63 4.31
N ARG A 388 3.66 14.23 4.53
CA ARG A 388 2.52 15.16 4.59
C ARG A 388 2.54 16.06 5.84
N VAL A 389 3.08 15.56 6.95
CA VAL A 389 3.20 16.29 8.22
C VAL A 389 4.39 17.24 8.16
N SER A 390 5.50 16.80 7.56
CA SER A 390 6.64 17.65 7.24
C SER A 390 6.22 18.84 6.38
N GLU A 391 5.43 18.58 5.33
CA GLU A 391 5.01 19.62 4.42
C GLU A 391 4.21 20.73 5.12
N ILE A 392 3.16 20.38 5.87
CA ILE A 392 2.37 21.39 6.60
C ILE A 392 3.21 22.10 7.67
N ALA A 393 4.16 21.40 8.31
CA ALA A 393 5.07 22.02 9.27
C ALA A 393 5.96 23.08 8.59
N LEU A 394 6.61 22.74 7.48
CA LEU A 394 7.46 23.66 6.72
C LEU A 394 6.65 24.84 6.16
N ARG A 395 5.45 24.59 5.62
CA ARG A 395 4.53 25.65 5.15
C ARG A 395 4.12 26.60 6.28
N SER A 396 3.83 26.06 7.46
CA SER A 396 3.47 26.89 8.61
C SER A 396 4.62 27.82 9.05
N LEU A 397 5.87 27.37 8.91
CA LEU A 397 7.05 28.18 9.19
C LEU A 397 7.36 29.18 8.05
N GLN A 398 7.08 28.83 6.80
CA GLN A 398 7.19 29.71 5.63
C GLN A 398 6.38 30.98 5.83
N THR A 399 5.08 30.83 6.14
CA THR A 399 4.17 31.97 6.34
C THR A 399 4.59 32.86 7.51
N SER A 400 5.42 32.35 8.43
CA SER A 400 5.95 33.14 9.56
C SER A 400 7.26 33.86 9.25
N GLY A 401 7.79 33.74 8.03
CA GLY A 401 9.11 34.24 7.64
C GLY A 401 10.28 33.51 8.30
N ILE A 402 10.04 32.32 8.89
CA ILE A 402 11.04 31.55 9.63
C ILE A 402 11.83 30.63 8.70
N VAL A 403 11.15 30.11 7.66
CA VAL A 403 11.77 29.33 6.58
C VAL A 403 11.69 30.14 5.30
N THR A 404 12.83 30.36 4.67
CA THR A 404 12.93 30.94 3.32
C THR A 404 13.09 29.82 2.29
N PHE A 405 12.45 29.98 1.14
CA PHE A 405 12.58 29.05 0.01
C PHE A 405 13.41 29.71 -1.07
N ALA A 406 14.36 28.99 -1.66
CA ALA A 406 15.09 29.50 -2.81
C ALA A 406 14.25 29.29 -4.08
N SER A 407 13.48 30.31 -4.47
CA SER A 407 12.97 30.47 -5.83
C SER A 407 13.51 31.78 -6.41
N LYS A 408 13.89 31.80 -7.69
CA LYS A 408 14.42 33.01 -8.36
C LYS A 408 13.37 34.08 -8.63
N ASP A 409 12.09 33.74 -8.51
CA ASP A 409 11.00 34.71 -8.56
C ASP A 409 10.80 35.30 -7.16
N ASP A 410 11.56 36.36 -6.89
CA ASP A 410 11.44 37.28 -5.74
C ASP A 410 10.13 38.12 -5.78
N SER A 411 9.20 37.79 -6.67
CA SER A 411 7.86 38.37 -6.67
C SER A 411 6.99 37.56 -5.70
N PRO A 412 6.62 38.10 -4.52
CA PRO A 412 5.61 37.46 -3.71
C PRO A 412 4.38 37.29 -4.60
N SER A 413 3.93 36.04 -4.77
CA SER A 413 2.63 35.76 -5.35
C SER A 413 1.60 36.49 -4.47
N GLN A 414 1.18 37.67 -4.91
CA GLN A 414 0.16 38.47 -4.22
C GLN A 414 -1.22 37.81 -4.26
N ASP A 415 -1.32 36.55 -4.70
CA ASP A 415 -2.56 35.79 -4.67
C ASP A 415 -2.84 35.36 -3.22
N PRO A 416 -3.90 35.87 -2.56
CA PRO A 416 -4.24 35.52 -1.18
C PRO A 416 -4.45 34.02 -0.94
N LYS A 417 -4.56 33.23 -2.02
CA LYS A 417 -4.68 31.77 -2.00
C LYS A 417 -3.37 31.04 -1.70
N ASP A 418 -2.21 31.63 -2.00
CA ASP A 418 -0.88 31.04 -1.73
C ASP A 418 -0.47 31.16 -0.25
N SER A 419 -1.24 31.95 0.52
CA SER A 419 -1.09 32.12 1.98
C SER A 419 -1.89 31.13 2.82
N ARG A 420 -2.66 30.21 2.20
CA ARG A 420 -3.50 29.25 2.92
C ARG A 420 -2.70 28.04 3.36
N LEU A 421 -2.86 27.66 4.63
CA LEU A 421 -2.25 26.44 5.14
C LEU A 421 -3.13 25.22 4.82
N GLU A 422 -2.66 24.37 3.91
CA GLU A 422 -3.39 23.20 3.43
C GLU A 422 -2.80 21.91 4.01
N MET A 423 -3.67 21.02 4.52
CA MET A 423 -3.30 19.67 4.95
C MET A 423 -3.83 18.64 3.94
N TYR A 424 -2.93 17.96 3.24
CA TYR A 424 -3.29 16.88 2.32
C TYR A 424 -3.32 15.55 3.06
N LEU A 425 -4.51 15.18 3.55
CA LEU A 425 -4.68 13.95 4.32
C LEU A 425 -4.51 12.70 3.42
N PRO A 426 -4.00 11.59 3.97
CA PRO A 426 -3.96 10.32 3.24
C PRO A 426 -5.32 9.93 2.67
N PHE A 427 -5.34 9.43 1.44
CA PHE A 427 -6.58 9.02 0.78
C PHE A 427 -7.04 7.68 1.35
N LEU A 428 -8.15 7.69 2.09
CA LEU A 428 -8.71 6.49 2.74
C LEU A 428 -9.68 5.76 1.80
N LEU A 429 -9.76 4.45 1.94
CA LEU A 429 -10.84 3.64 1.35
C LEU A 429 -12.05 3.71 2.29
N ASP A 430 -12.86 4.75 2.16
CA ASP A 430 -14.07 4.96 2.95
C ASP A 430 -15.32 5.07 2.04
N TYR A 431 -16.52 4.81 2.58
CA TYR A 431 -17.74 4.84 1.78
C TYR A 431 -18.07 6.26 1.25
N PRO A 432 -18.14 6.50 -0.08
CA PRO A 432 -18.35 7.84 -0.65
C PRO A 432 -19.68 8.51 -0.30
N SER A 433 -20.73 7.71 -0.01
CA SER A 433 -22.06 8.23 0.35
C SER A 433 -22.16 8.68 1.81
N ARG A 434 -21.14 8.39 2.64
CA ARG A 434 -21.05 8.85 4.03
C ARG A 434 -20.14 10.07 4.14
N THR A 435 -20.28 10.83 5.23
CA THR A 435 -19.29 11.84 5.64
C THR A 435 -17.89 11.23 5.65
N SER A 436 -16.85 11.99 5.34
CA SER A 436 -15.48 11.46 5.31
C SER A 436 -15.08 10.79 6.63
N ALA A 437 -14.38 9.66 6.54
CA ALA A 437 -13.86 8.94 7.69
C ALA A 437 -12.94 9.80 8.59
N TRP A 438 -12.31 10.84 8.02
CA TRP A 438 -11.52 11.82 8.76
C TRP A 438 -12.34 12.66 9.75
N GLU A 439 -13.66 12.72 9.63
CA GLU A 439 -14.48 13.60 10.45
C GLU A 439 -14.49 13.21 11.93
N ALA A 440 -14.54 11.90 12.24
CA ALA A 440 -14.63 11.40 13.62
C ALA A 440 -13.46 11.90 14.51
N SER A 441 -12.26 11.96 13.94
CA SER A 441 -11.04 12.37 14.64
C SER A 441 -10.67 13.86 14.46
N LYS A 442 -11.61 14.70 13.99
CA LYS A 442 -11.38 16.14 13.75
C LYS A 442 -10.77 16.86 14.95
N ARG A 443 -11.27 16.61 16.17
CA ARG A 443 -10.80 17.26 17.41
C ARG A 443 -9.32 16.99 17.70
N VAL A 444 -8.83 15.77 17.40
CA VAL A 444 -7.41 15.42 17.55
C VAL A 444 -6.55 16.24 16.58
N ARG A 445 -6.99 16.39 15.34
CA ARG A 445 -6.27 17.19 14.34
C ARG A 445 -6.32 18.69 14.63
N GLN A 446 -7.42 19.20 15.18
CA GLN A 446 -7.50 20.57 15.66
C GLN A 446 -6.46 20.87 16.74
N LEU A 447 -6.31 19.98 17.72
CA LEU A 447 -5.23 20.09 18.72
C LEU A 447 -3.85 20.04 18.07
N ALA A 448 -3.64 19.13 17.12
CA ALA A 448 -2.36 19.02 16.40
C ALA A 448 -2.02 20.32 15.63
N TYR A 449 -2.98 20.90 14.91
CA TYR A 449 -2.76 22.18 14.21
C TYR A 449 -2.50 23.33 15.19
N ALA A 450 -3.22 23.39 16.32
CA ALA A 450 -2.99 24.43 17.33
C ALA A 450 -1.58 24.36 17.92
N VAL A 451 -1.10 23.15 18.24
CA VAL A 451 0.28 22.92 18.74
C VAL A 451 1.33 23.28 17.68
N LEU A 452 1.09 22.92 16.41
CA LEU A 452 1.99 23.29 15.32
C LEU A 452 2.09 24.83 15.20
N LEU A 453 0.94 25.50 15.19
CA LEU A 453 0.86 26.94 14.98
C LEU A 453 1.29 27.75 16.19
N SER A 454 1.23 27.21 17.41
CA SER A 454 1.78 27.87 18.61
C SER A 454 3.30 28.02 18.57
N CYS A 455 3.99 27.32 17.65
CA CYS A 455 5.43 27.44 17.45
C CYS A 455 5.84 28.67 16.61
N ARG A 456 4.85 29.47 16.17
CA ARG A 456 5.04 30.69 15.37
C ARG A 456 5.22 31.90 16.28
N LYS A 457 6.03 32.88 15.84
CA LYS A 457 6.34 34.10 16.61
C LYS A 457 5.35 35.24 16.39
N ASN A 458 4.76 35.34 15.21
CA ASN A 458 3.72 36.33 14.86
C ASN A 458 2.83 35.72 13.76
N ASP A 459 1.55 36.11 13.76
CA ASP A 459 0.43 35.64 12.92
C ASP A 459 -0.33 34.42 13.45
N ASN A 460 -1.54 34.70 13.91
CA ASN A 460 -2.53 33.68 14.23
C ASN A 460 -3.17 33.22 12.91
N ILE A 461 -2.90 31.98 12.49
CA ILE A 461 -3.64 31.34 11.41
C ILE A 461 -4.89 30.71 12.04
N PRO A 462 -6.09 31.26 11.80
CA PRO A 462 -7.30 30.79 12.46
C PRO A 462 -7.80 29.46 11.87
N THR A 463 -7.39 29.12 10.64
CA THR A 463 -7.93 27.97 9.92
C THR A 463 -6.89 27.21 9.10
N VAL A 464 -7.05 25.89 9.06
CA VAL A 464 -6.32 24.96 8.20
C VAL A 464 -7.30 24.33 7.22
N PHE A 465 -6.92 24.22 5.95
CA PHE A 465 -7.78 23.63 4.92
C PHE A 465 -7.41 22.17 4.68
N GLU A 466 -8.29 21.25 5.06
CA GLU A 466 -8.07 19.82 4.85
C GLU A 466 -8.50 19.38 3.44
N MET A 467 -7.53 18.92 2.66
CA MET A 467 -7.74 18.28 1.36
C MET A 467 -8.01 16.80 1.57
N ARG A 468 -9.31 16.45 1.62
CA ARG A 468 -9.84 15.08 1.76
C ARG A 468 -10.33 14.56 0.40
N ARG A 469 -11.40 13.76 0.34
CA ARG A 469 -12.05 13.44 -0.94
C ARG A 469 -12.62 14.71 -1.59
N LEU A 470 -12.35 14.92 -2.88
CA LEU A 470 -12.81 16.08 -3.66
C LEU A 470 -13.48 15.61 -4.96
N GLN A 471 -14.74 16.01 -5.20
CA GLN A 471 -15.43 15.69 -6.45
C GLN A 471 -15.19 16.72 -7.56
N SER A 472 -14.82 17.94 -7.18
CA SER A 472 -14.54 19.07 -8.07
C SER A 472 -13.43 19.93 -7.47
N ILE A 473 -12.96 20.92 -8.25
CA ILE A 473 -11.99 21.91 -7.77
C ILE A 473 -12.60 22.64 -6.57
N SER A 474 -11.93 22.55 -5.42
CA SER A 474 -12.40 23.09 -4.15
C SER A 474 -11.20 23.60 -3.34
N SER A 475 -11.50 24.45 -2.35
CA SER A 475 -10.53 24.92 -1.35
C SER A 475 -10.29 23.91 -0.22
N GLY A 476 -10.94 22.73 -0.25
CA GLY A 476 -10.90 21.77 0.85
C GLY A 476 -11.91 22.09 1.95
N LEU A 477 -11.88 21.32 3.04
CA LEU A 477 -12.70 21.58 4.21
C LEU A 477 -11.96 22.50 5.18
N GLU A 478 -12.57 23.62 5.53
CA GLU A 478 -12.03 24.55 6.51
C GLU A 478 -12.13 23.98 7.93
N ILE A 479 -11.00 23.95 8.64
CA ILE A 479 -10.88 23.50 10.02
C ILE A 479 -10.43 24.67 10.87
N GLU A 480 -11.30 25.08 11.80
CA GLU A 480 -10.97 26.05 12.83
C GLU A 480 -9.87 25.53 13.75
N VAL A 481 -8.85 26.34 13.94
CA VAL A 481 -7.73 26.09 14.85
C VAL A 481 -8.09 26.69 16.22
N PRO A 482 -8.10 25.89 17.30
CA PRO A 482 -8.29 26.40 18.65
C PRO A 482 -7.26 27.46 19.03
N ALA A 483 -7.64 28.40 19.90
CA ALA A 483 -6.72 29.42 20.38
C ALA A 483 -5.59 28.82 21.22
N SER A 484 -4.42 29.47 21.24
CA SER A 484 -3.26 29.00 22.01
C SER A 484 -3.55 28.79 23.50
N SER A 485 -4.49 29.55 24.07
CA SER A 485 -4.95 29.41 25.46
C SER A 485 -5.74 28.12 25.73
N GLU A 486 -6.28 27.48 24.69
CA GLU A 486 -7.09 26.26 24.81
C GLU A 486 -6.25 24.98 24.68
N ILE A 487 -5.01 25.07 24.19
CA ILE A 487 -4.14 23.93 23.87
C ILE A 487 -3.97 22.99 25.09
N ASP A 488 -3.60 23.53 26.25
CA ASP A 488 -3.37 22.71 27.45
C ASP A 488 -4.67 22.07 27.96
N SER A 489 -5.81 22.76 27.85
CA SER A 489 -7.12 22.22 28.26
C SER A 489 -7.56 21.07 27.35
N LEU A 490 -7.38 21.24 26.04
CA LEU A 490 -7.66 20.20 25.04
C LEU A 490 -6.71 19.00 25.19
N GLY A 491 -5.41 19.27 25.42
CA GLY A 491 -4.42 18.24 25.71
C GLY A 491 -4.75 17.45 26.97
N THR A 492 -5.15 18.14 28.05
CA THR A 492 -5.58 17.52 29.32
C THR A 492 -6.81 16.65 29.11
N SER A 493 -7.78 17.13 28.33
CA SER A 493 -9.02 16.40 28.05
C SER A 493 -8.74 15.11 27.26
N LEU A 494 -7.88 15.17 26.24
CA LEU A 494 -7.49 13.99 25.47
C LEU A 494 -6.67 13.00 26.32
N LEU A 495 -5.72 13.49 27.11
CA LEU A 495 -4.92 12.69 28.03
C LEU A 495 -5.80 11.96 29.05
N ALA A 496 -6.75 12.66 29.68
CA ALA A 496 -7.69 12.10 30.64
C ALA A 496 -8.60 11.05 29.99
N LEU A 497 -9.11 11.31 28.78
CA LEU A 497 -9.94 10.39 28.03
C LEU A 497 -9.21 9.06 27.75
N VAL A 498 -8.01 9.14 27.19
CA VAL A 498 -7.24 7.94 26.85
C VAL A 498 -6.76 7.20 28.10
N SER A 499 -6.39 7.93 29.15
CA SER A 499 -6.02 7.32 30.44
C SER A 499 -7.21 6.59 31.07
N LYS A 500 -8.41 7.18 31.03
CA LYS A 500 -9.64 6.53 31.50
C LYS A 500 -9.91 5.24 30.75
N ILE A 501 -9.73 5.21 29.42
CA ILE A 501 -9.85 3.99 28.61
C ILE A 501 -8.83 2.94 29.06
N GLU A 502 -7.57 3.33 29.21
CA GLU A 502 -6.48 2.42 29.61
C GLU A 502 -6.70 1.82 31.01
N THR A 503 -7.26 2.58 31.96
CA THR A 503 -7.55 2.06 33.31
C THR A 503 -8.81 1.21 33.39
N SER A 504 -9.69 1.28 32.39
CA SER A 504 -11.02 0.64 32.43
C SER A 504 -11.05 -0.76 31.82
N MET A 505 -9.95 -1.24 31.24
CA MET A 505 -9.92 -2.48 30.45
C MET A 505 -8.64 -3.29 30.71
N GLY A 506 -8.74 -4.62 30.69
CA GLY A 506 -7.60 -5.53 30.82
C GLY A 506 -6.74 -5.67 29.56
N LYS A 507 -7.25 -5.20 28.40
CA LYS A 507 -6.60 -5.26 27.08
C LYS A 507 -6.11 -3.88 26.61
N PRO A 508 -4.88 -3.46 26.98
CA PRO A 508 -4.36 -2.13 26.65
C PRO A 508 -4.22 -1.89 25.14
N GLU A 509 -4.10 -2.93 24.33
CA GLU A 509 -3.99 -2.86 22.86
C GLU A 509 -5.26 -2.32 22.18
N LEU A 510 -6.44 -2.49 22.80
CA LEU A 510 -7.72 -2.06 22.23
C LEU A 510 -8.03 -0.58 22.45
N LYS A 511 -7.28 0.12 23.32
CA LYS A 511 -7.61 1.49 23.75
C LYS A 511 -7.78 2.48 22.61
N TRP A 512 -6.96 2.36 21.57
CA TRP A 512 -7.03 3.23 20.39
C TRP A 512 -8.25 2.96 19.52
N VAL A 513 -8.72 1.71 19.46
CA VAL A 513 -9.95 1.33 18.76
C VAL A 513 -11.18 1.81 19.54
N ILE A 514 -11.15 1.65 20.87
CA ILE A 514 -12.20 2.16 21.75
C ILE A 514 -12.30 3.68 21.66
N LEU A 515 -11.17 4.39 21.62
CA LEU A 515 -11.15 5.83 21.37
C LEU A 515 -11.80 6.19 20.04
N ALA A 516 -11.49 5.46 18.96
CA ALA A 516 -12.10 5.71 17.64
C ALA A 516 -13.62 5.44 17.64
N ILE A 517 -14.08 4.39 18.31
CA ILE A 517 -15.51 4.08 18.48
C ILE A 517 -16.20 5.18 19.31
N TYR A 518 -15.59 5.61 20.41
CA TYR A 518 -16.10 6.72 21.22
C TYR A 518 -16.22 8.00 20.39
N GLN A 519 -15.22 8.32 19.55
CA GLN A 519 -15.27 9.47 18.65
C GLN A 519 -16.38 9.37 17.60
N ASP A 520 -16.64 8.18 17.04
CA ASP A 520 -17.78 7.94 16.14
C ASP A 520 -19.12 8.17 16.86
N ILE A 521 -19.24 7.70 18.11
CA ILE A 521 -20.44 7.90 18.94
C ILE A 521 -20.67 9.38 19.19
N VAL A 522 -19.70 10.10 19.75
CA VAL A 522 -19.83 11.53 20.08
C VAL A 522 -20.18 12.35 18.83
N MET A 523 -19.43 12.16 17.74
CA MET A 523 -19.67 12.86 16.47
C MET A 523 -21.11 12.64 15.96
N THR A 524 -21.64 11.43 16.13
CA THR A 524 -22.96 11.06 15.62
C THR A 524 -24.09 11.51 16.53
N MET A 525 -23.89 11.45 17.85
CA MET A 525 -24.84 11.94 18.85
C MET A 525 -25.03 13.45 18.74
N ASP A 526 -23.95 14.21 18.53
CA ASP A 526 -24.02 15.66 18.28
C ASP A 526 -24.85 16.05 17.03
N ARG A 527 -25.11 15.08 16.14
CA ARG A 527 -25.87 15.25 14.89
C ARG A 527 -27.21 14.52 14.88
N GLU A 528 -27.68 14.04 16.04
CA GLU A 528 -28.94 13.29 16.18
C GLU A 528 -29.01 12.05 15.27
N GLY A 529 -27.89 11.35 15.08
CA GLY A 529 -27.78 10.18 14.21
C GLY A 529 -27.67 8.84 14.95
N TYR A 530 -27.41 7.77 14.20
CA TYR A 530 -27.13 6.43 14.73
C TYR A 530 -25.66 6.06 14.51
N PRO A 531 -24.86 5.81 15.57
CA PRO A 531 -23.42 5.52 15.45
C PRO A 531 -23.16 4.25 14.65
N LEU A 532 -22.30 4.34 13.64
CA LEU A 532 -21.99 3.21 12.77
C LEU A 532 -21.29 2.10 13.54
N SER A 533 -20.38 2.49 14.44
CA SER A 533 -19.67 1.59 15.35
C SER A 533 -20.63 0.68 16.14
N LEU A 534 -21.68 1.24 16.74
CA LEU A 534 -22.65 0.48 17.53
C LEU A 534 -23.53 -0.42 16.66
N GLU A 535 -23.89 -0.02 15.43
CA GLU A 535 -24.62 -0.91 14.52
C GLU A 535 -23.77 -2.12 14.15
N LEU A 536 -22.49 -1.92 13.81
CA LEU A 536 -21.59 -3.01 13.42
C LEU A 536 -21.29 -3.95 14.59
N LEU A 537 -21.07 -3.42 15.80
CA LEU A 537 -20.96 -4.25 17.02
C LEU A 537 -22.24 -5.07 17.27
N ARG A 538 -23.42 -4.49 17.00
CA ARG A 538 -24.70 -5.22 17.11
C ARG A 538 -24.88 -6.27 16.02
N GLN A 539 -24.42 -6.01 14.79
CA GLN A 539 -24.42 -6.98 13.71
C GLN A 539 -23.51 -8.16 14.04
N ASP A 540 -22.31 -7.89 14.57
CA ASP A 540 -21.39 -8.91 15.07
C ASP A 540 -22.02 -9.73 16.20
N ALA A 541 -22.70 -9.07 17.15
CA ALA A 541 -23.44 -9.74 18.23
C ALA A 541 -24.56 -10.67 17.74
N ARG A 542 -25.07 -10.44 16.53
CA ARG A 542 -26.10 -11.27 15.90
C ARG A 542 -25.50 -12.32 14.93
N GLY A 543 -24.18 -12.37 14.77
CA GLY A 543 -23.51 -13.20 13.76
C GLY A 543 -23.85 -12.79 12.33
N LYS A 544 -24.13 -11.50 12.11
CA LYS A 544 -24.55 -10.92 10.82
C LYS A 544 -23.57 -9.88 10.26
N LEU A 545 -22.41 -9.72 10.90
CA LEU A 545 -21.38 -8.81 10.40
C LEU A 545 -20.94 -9.26 9.01
N ASP A 546 -20.87 -8.32 8.08
CA ASP A 546 -20.26 -8.55 6.77
C ASP A 546 -18.97 -7.72 6.66
N PRO A 547 -17.79 -8.35 6.81
CA PRO A 547 -16.48 -7.68 6.71
C PRO A 547 -16.19 -7.06 5.34
N CYS A 548 -17.03 -7.34 4.35
CA CYS A 548 -16.93 -6.77 3.02
C CYS A 548 -17.88 -5.59 2.79
N SER A 549 -18.86 -5.37 3.66
CA SER A 549 -19.84 -4.29 3.50
C SER A 549 -19.18 -2.90 3.54
N TRP A 550 -19.69 -1.96 2.75
CA TRP A 550 -19.19 -0.57 2.75
C TRP A 550 -19.23 0.09 4.13
N ASP A 551 -20.18 -0.31 4.97
CA ASP A 551 -20.28 0.16 6.35
C ASP A 551 -19.10 -0.34 7.21
N PHE A 552 -18.75 -1.62 7.10
CA PHE A 552 -17.55 -2.17 7.77
C PHE A 552 -16.27 -1.48 7.29
N ILE A 553 -16.12 -1.31 5.96
CA ILE A 553 -14.99 -0.62 5.35
C ILE A 553 -14.90 0.84 5.83
N HIS A 554 -16.03 1.52 5.95
CA HIS A 554 -16.08 2.90 6.43
C HIS A 554 -15.66 3.02 7.90
N LEU A 555 -16.14 2.14 8.78
CA LEU A 555 -15.71 2.15 10.18
C LEU A 555 -14.22 1.85 10.30
N LEU A 556 -13.69 0.88 9.54
CA LEU A 556 -12.25 0.63 9.48
C LEU A 556 -11.48 1.90 9.09
N ALA A 557 -11.95 2.62 8.07
CA ALA A 557 -11.33 3.87 7.66
C ALA A 557 -11.41 4.96 8.75
N GLN A 558 -12.50 5.06 9.53
CA GLN A 558 -12.60 5.97 10.68
C GLN A 558 -11.58 5.62 11.77
N VAL A 559 -11.38 4.33 12.04
CA VAL A 559 -10.37 3.86 12.99
C VAL A 559 -8.97 4.18 12.48
N GLN A 560 -8.66 3.89 11.21
CA GLN A 560 -7.39 4.25 10.59
C GLN A 560 -7.13 5.77 10.60
N ALA A 561 -8.16 6.58 10.35
CA ALA A 561 -8.10 8.04 10.44
C ALA A 561 -7.76 8.51 11.86
N THR A 562 -8.33 7.86 12.87
CA THR A 562 -8.07 8.17 14.28
C THR A 562 -6.63 7.87 14.64
N TYR A 563 -6.14 6.68 14.31
CA TYR A 563 -4.75 6.29 14.56
C TYR A 563 -3.76 7.23 13.88
N TYR A 564 -4.00 7.58 12.61
CA TYR A 564 -3.10 8.49 11.89
C TYR A 564 -3.19 9.92 12.44
N SER A 565 -4.36 10.39 12.87
CA SER A 565 -4.51 11.70 13.51
C SER A 565 -3.72 11.79 14.84
N LEU A 566 -3.69 10.69 15.62
CA LEU A 566 -2.88 10.60 16.83
C LEU A 566 -1.38 10.54 16.52
N ARG A 567 -0.98 9.80 15.47
CA ARG A 567 0.42 9.79 14.99
C ARG A 567 0.86 11.18 14.55
N MET A 568 0.01 11.90 13.82
CA MET A 568 0.27 13.28 13.40
C MET A 568 0.43 14.20 14.61
N LEU A 569 -0.43 14.10 15.63
CA LEU A 569 -0.31 14.85 16.88
C LEU A 569 1.01 14.54 17.59
N HIS A 570 1.40 13.27 17.70
CA HIS A 570 2.68 12.87 18.30
C HIS A 570 3.88 13.46 17.54
N GLN A 571 3.89 13.35 16.21
CA GLN A 571 4.95 13.92 15.37
C GLN A 571 5.06 15.43 15.54
N ILE A 572 3.93 16.13 15.61
CA ILE A 572 3.89 17.57 15.83
C ILE A 572 4.35 17.93 17.26
N LEU A 573 3.95 17.17 18.29
CA LEU A 573 4.42 17.41 19.66
C LEU A 573 5.94 17.28 19.76
N GLU A 574 6.52 16.24 19.16
CA GLU A 574 7.97 16.08 19.12
C GLU A 574 8.62 17.22 18.34
N PHE A 575 8.10 17.60 17.17
CA PHE A 575 8.59 18.76 16.43
C PHE A 575 8.56 20.06 17.26
N SER A 576 7.42 20.34 17.91
CA SER A 576 7.24 21.50 18.78
C SER A 576 8.18 21.48 19.99
N LYS A 577 8.44 20.31 20.59
CA LYS A 577 9.38 20.15 21.70
C LYS A 577 10.79 20.56 21.31
N HIS A 578 11.26 20.12 20.15
CA HIS A 578 12.60 20.47 19.66
C HIS A 578 12.74 21.97 19.40
N ARG A 579 11.67 22.60 18.91
CA ARG A 579 11.65 24.02 18.53
C ARG A 579 11.46 24.99 19.70
N ALA A 580 10.53 24.68 20.61
CA ALA A 580 10.23 25.50 21.78
C ALA A 580 11.18 25.20 22.96
N GLY A 581 12.01 24.17 22.86
CA GLY A 581 12.93 23.68 23.89
C GLY A 581 12.25 22.82 24.96
N ALA A 582 10.99 23.12 25.31
CA ALA A 582 10.17 22.29 26.19
C ALA A 582 8.69 22.38 25.80
N LEU A 583 7.97 21.29 26.03
CA LEU A 583 6.51 21.27 26.04
C LEU A 583 6.02 21.61 27.44
N THR A 584 4.75 22.03 27.56
CA THR A 584 4.07 22.07 28.86
C THR A 584 4.03 20.65 29.47
N THR A 585 3.82 20.54 30.78
CA THR A 585 3.75 19.24 31.47
C THR A 585 2.70 18.34 30.83
N THR A 586 1.49 18.87 30.61
CA THR A 586 0.39 18.16 29.97
C THR A 586 0.75 17.64 28.58
N LEU A 587 1.34 18.48 27.74
CA LEU A 587 1.73 18.09 26.37
C LEU A 587 2.88 17.09 26.36
N SER A 588 3.79 17.15 27.34
CA SER A 588 4.85 16.15 27.54
C SER A 588 4.28 14.78 27.91
N GLU A 589 3.35 14.74 28.86
CA GLU A 589 2.65 13.51 29.26
C GLU A 589 1.83 12.93 28.10
N LEU A 590 1.15 13.78 27.33
CA LEU A 590 0.44 13.38 26.13
C LEU A 590 1.39 12.81 25.08
N SER A 591 2.55 13.45 24.82
CA SER A 591 3.56 12.90 23.90
C SER A 591 4.04 11.51 24.36
N GLN A 592 4.35 11.36 25.65
CA GLN A 592 4.75 10.07 26.22
C GLN A 592 3.65 9.00 26.08
N LEU A 593 2.38 9.36 26.26
CA LEU A 593 1.25 8.45 26.02
C LEU A 593 1.17 8.03 24.55
N LEU A 594 1.30 8.98 23.62
CA LEU A 594 1.20 8.73 22.18
C LEU A 594 2.42 8.00 21.61
N SER A 595 3.58 8.04 22.27
CA SER A 595 4.75 7.23 21.92
C SER A 595 4.48 5.71 21.96
N ARG A 596 3.39 5.30 22.64
CA ARG A 596 2.89 3.91 22.72
C ARG A 596 1.92 3.55 21.58
N LEU A 597 1.75 4.42 20.57
CA LEU A 597 1.00 4.07 19.36
C LEU A 597 1.71 2.92 18.62
N PRO A 598 0.95 1.98 18.05
CA PRO A 598 1.55 0.94 17.23
C PRO A 598 2.17 1.52 15.95
N PRO A 599 3.15 0.85 15.34
CA PRO A 599 3.68 1.24 14.03
C PRO A 599 2.59 1.14 12.95
N LEU A 600 2.79 1.81 11.81
CA LEU A 600 1.81 1.86 10.72
C LEU A 600 1.43 0.46 10.18
N THR A 601 2.36 -0.49 10.22
CA THR A 601 2.13 -1.88 9.79
C THR A 601 1.13 -2.63 10.67
N ASP A 602 0.96 -2.17 11.91
CA ASP A 602 0.12 -2.80 12.93
C ASP A 602 -1.20 -2.05 13.13
N PHE A 603 -1.46 -1.02 12.31
CA PHE A 603 -2.76 -0.36 12.28
C PHE A 603 -3.85 -1.39 11.90
N PRO A 604 -5.09 -1.21 12.38
CA PRO A 604 -6.21 -2.05 11.97
C PRO A 604 -6.31 -2.16 10.46
N SER A 605 -6.51 -3.39 9.98
CA SER A 605 -6.60 -3.74 8.56
C SER A 605 -7.83 -4.59 8.31
N LEU A 606 -8.20 -4.79 7.04
CA LEU A 606 -9.30 -5.71 6.68
C LEU A 606 -9.10 -7.13 7.21
N ARG A 607 -7.85 -7.55 7.42
CA ARG A 607 -7.52 -8.89 7.93
C ARG A 607 -7.73 -9.03 9.44
N THR A 608 -7.51 -7.95 10.19
CA THR A 608 -7.48 -7.98 11.65
C THR A 608 -8.75 -7.39 12.29
N PHE A 609 -9.42 -6.47 11.60
CA PHE A 609 -10.44 -5.62 12.22
C PHE A 609 -11.71 -6.36 12.63
N GLU A 610 -12.11 -7.42 11.92
CA GLU A 610 -13.25 -8.25 12.32
C GLU A 610 -13.03 -8.85 13.72
N GLY A 611 -11.88 -9.51 13.94
CA GLY A 611 -11.51 -10.05 15.26
C GLY A 611 -11.33 -8.96 16.32
N THR A 612 -10.86 -7.78 15.93
CA THR A 612 -10.79 -6.61 16.83
C THR A 612 -12.18 -6.18 17.30
N LEU A 613 -13.18 -6.08 16.40
CA LEU A 613 -14.56 -5.76 16.78
C LEU A 613 -15.17 -6.82 17.68
N SER A 614 -14.90 -8.10 17.42
CA SER A 614 -15.33 -9.17 18.32
C SER A 614 -14.72 -9.03 19.72
N SER A 615 -13.46 -8.60 19.82
CA SER A 615 -12.78 -8.35 21.11
C SER A 615 -13.36 -7.13 21.84
N VAL A 616 -13.75 -6.08 21.12
CA VAL A 616 -14.41 -4.88 21.70
C VAL A 616 -15.78 -5.21 22.32
N ARG A 617 -16.41 -6.31 21.93
CA ARG A 617 -17.69 -6.73 22.52
C ARG A 617 -17.56 -7.40 23.88
N GLU A 618 -16.35 -7.65 24.36
CA GLU A 618 -16.14 -8.18 25.69
C GLU A 618 -16.64 -7.19 26.76
N GLU A 619 -17.09 -7.73 27.90
CA GLU A 619 -17.83 -6.96 28.91
C GLU A 619 -17.04 -5.77 29.46
N GLU A 620 -15.71 -5.90 29.58
CA GLU A 620 -14.84 -4.80 30.00
C GLU A 620 -14.85 -3.62 29.02
N CYS A 621 -14.81 -3.90 27.71
CA CYS A 621 -14.79 -2.88 26.66
C CYS A 621 -16.16 -2.19 26.54
N LEU A 622 -17.26 -2.96 26.61
CA LEU A 622 -18.61 -2.40 26.60
C LEU A 622 -18.89 -1.57 27.85
N SER A 623 -18.44 -2.02 29.02
CA SER A 623 -18.55 -1.25 30.28
C SER A 623 -17.75 0.05 30.21
N CYS A 624 -16.54 0.01 29.62
CA CYS A 624 -15.76 1.21 29.36
C CYS A 624 -16.52 2.18 28.46
N LEU A 625 -17.09 1.72 27.34
CA LEU A 625 -17.88 2.56 26.45
C LEU A 625 -19.11 3.17 27.15
N GLU A 626 -19.83 2.42 27.98
CA GLU A 626 -20.94 2.96 28.77
C GLU A 626 -20.48 4.06 29.74
N ALA A 627 -19.34 3.86 30.40
CA ALA A 627 -18.78 4.83 31.33
C ALA A 627 -18.24 6.09 30.62
N LEU A 628 -17.83 5.99 29.36
CA LEU A 628 -17.41 7.11 28.53
C LEU A 628 -18.60 7.88 27.96
N CYS A 629 -19.68 7.17 27.62
CA CYS A 629 -20.90 7.73 27.05
C CYS A 629 -21.97 8.03 28.10
N ALA A 630 -21.58 8.22 29.37
CA ALA A 630 -22.50 8.42 30.49
C ALA A 630 -23.45 9.62 30.26
N ASP A 631 -22.99 10.64 29.54
CA ASP A 631 -23.75 11.86 29.23
C ASP A 631 -24.69 11.71 28.00
N PHE A 632 -24.67 10.54 27.34
CA PHE A 632 -25.46 10.27 26.13
C PHE A 632 -26.44 9.11 26.38
N GLU A 633 -27.63 9.40 26.90
CA GLU A 633 -28.64 8.38 27.26
C GLU A 633 -28.95 7.42 26.10
N ASP A 634 -29.11 7.94 24.88
CA ASP A 634 -29.36 7.14 23.68
C ASP A 634 -28.19 6.21 23.36
N ALA A 635 -26.95 6.68 23.48
CA ALA A 635 -25.77 5.85 23.27
C ALA A 635 -25.70 4.71 24.29
N ILE A 636 -26.01 4.96 25.57
CA ILE A 636 -26.08 3.93 26.61
C ILE A 636 -27.12 2.86 26.24
N PHE A 637 -28.31 3.27 25.78
CA PHE A 637 -29.34 2.32 25.34
C PHE A 637 -28.84 1.44 24.18
N LEU A 638 -28.15 2.05 23.21
CA LEU A 638 -27.58 1.33 22.07
C LEU A 638 -26.47 0.36 22.49
N ILE A 639 -25.57 0.76 23.41
CA ILE A 639 -24.51 -0.13 23.94
C ILE A 639 -25.13 -1.32 24.68
N LYS A 640 -26.16 -1.10 25.51
CA LYS A 640 -26.91 -2.21 26.15
C LYS A 640 -27.55 -3.15 25.13
N SER A 641 -28.01 -2.63 23.99
CA SER A 641 -28.57 -3.44 22.91
C SER A 641 -27.53 -4.34 22.22
N VAL A 642 -26.24 -4.00 22.30
CA VAL A 642 -25.14 -4.87 21.84
C VAL A 642 -24.95 -6.06 22.79
N ARG A 643 -25.08 -5.85 24.10
CA ARG A 643 -24.99 -6.93 25.12
C ARG A 643 -26.12 -7.95 24.98
N GLN A 644 -27.35 -7.46 24.77
CA GLN A 644 -28.54 -8.30 24.64
C GLN A 644 -29.17 -8.11 23.25
N PRO A 645 -28.60 -8.74 22.20
CA PRO A 645 -29.16 -8.64 20.86
C PRO A 645 -30.52 -9.34 20.84
N GLN A 646 -31.61 -8.57 20.96
CA GLN A 646 -32.94 -9.17 20.87
C GLN A 646 -33.14 -9.83 19.51
N ASN A 647 -33.54 -11.10 19.52
CA ASN A 647 -34.02 -11.80 18.34
C ASN A 647 -35.33 -11.15 17.90
N SER A 648 -35.30 -10.39 16.80
CA SER A 648 -36.48 -9.79 16.19
C SER A 648 -37.35 -10.87 15.54
N ARG A 649 -38.02 -11.71 16.35
CA ARG A 649 -39.19 -12.49 15.94
C ARG A 649 -40.49 -11.95 16.53
N ASN A 650 -40.45 -11.07 17.53
CA ASN A 650 -41.65 -10.65 18.26
C ASN A 650 -42.15 -9.22 17.98
N SER A 651 -41.42 -8.36 17.24
CA SER A 651 -41.91 -7.00 16.93
C SER A 651 -43.04 -6.96 15.89
N LYS A 652 -43.27 -8.04 15.13
CA LYS A 652 -44.41 -8.13 14.20
C LYS A 652 -45.74 -8.50 14.88
N LYS A 653 -45.75 -8.94 16.15
CA LYS A 653 -47.00 -9.36 16.82
C LYS A 653 -47.67 -8.25 17.64
N ARG A 654 -46.94 -7.19 18.00
CA ARG A 654 -47.47 -6.07 18.80
C ARG A 654 -48.09 -4.92 17.97
N LYS A 655 -47.97 -4.96 16.64
CA LYS A 655 -48.61 -3.97 15.74
C LYS A 655 -49.94 -4.45 15.14
N ASN A 656 -50.37 -5.68 15.43
CA ASN A 656 -51.60 -6.29 14.88
C ASN A 656 -52.75 -6.46 15.89
N MET A 657 -52.70 -5.83 17.08
CA MET A 657 -53.82 -5.84 18.05
C MET A 657 -54.44 -4.46 18.28
N ALA A 658 -54.16 -3.48 17.43
CA ALA A 658 -54.76 -2.15 17.52
C ALA A 658 -55.30 -1.71 16.15
N SER A 659 -56.26 -2.48 15.62
CA SER A 659 -57.18 -2.06 14.56
C SER A 659 -58.06 -3.27 14.21
N ASP A 660 -59.10 -3.49 15.00
CA ASP A 660 -60.19 -4.41 14.61
C ASP A 660 -61.49 -3.66 14.87
N GLU A 661 -61.98 -2.95 13.86
CA GLU A 661 -63.38 -2.56 13.66
C GLU A 661 -63.56 -2.20 12.17
N GLY A 662 -64.39 -2.96 11.42
CA GLY A 662 -64.98 -2.54 10.14
C GLY A 662 -64.79 -3.42 8.90
N GLU A 663 -65.66 -4.43 8.74
CA GLU A 663 -66.31 -4.93 7.50
C GLU A 663 -65.51 -5.48 6.27
N SER A 664 -65.44 -6.82 6.24
CA SER A 664 -65.68 -7.81 5.15
C SER A 664 -65.64 -7.50 3.61
N LYS A 665 -64.60 -8.09 2.96
CA LYS A 665 -64.53 -8.93 1.70
C LYS A 665 -64.84 -8.34 0.29
N PRO A 666 -64.33 -8.93 -0.84
CA PRO A 666 -63.49 -10.13 -0.99
C PRO A 666 -62.16 -9.94 -1.77
N ARG A 667 -61.36 -11.02 -1.72
CA ARG A 667 -60.00 -11.23 -2.24
C ARG A 667 -59.91 -11.28 -3.77
N LEU A 668 -58.86 -10.70 -4.34
CA LEU A 668 -58.26 -11.13 -5.61
C LEU A 668 -56.73 -11.18 -5.47
N SER A 669 -56.19 -12.35 -5.80
CA SER A 669 -54.79 -12.74 -5.82
C SER A 669 -54.11 -12.33 -7.13
N ASN A 670 -52.95 -11.66 -7.09
CA ASN A 670 -51.75 -12.09 -7.82
C ASN A 670 -50.50 -11.23 -7.50
N PRO A 671 -49.29 -11.81 -7.60
CA PRO A 671 -48.03 -11.17 -7.21
C PRO A 671 -47.50 -10.26 -8.33
N ARG A 672 -47.07 -9.05 -7.96
CA ARG A 672 -46.44 -8.11 -8.92
C ARG A 672 -45.05 -8.59 -9.32
N SER A 673 -44.82 -8.64 -10.63
CA SER A 673 -43.53 -8.87 -11.28
C SER A 673 -42.61 -7.65 -11.06
N ASN A 674 -41.29 -7.87 -11.03
CA ASN A 674 -40.25 -6.86 -10.86
C ASN A 674 -39.61 -6.43 -12.21
N ASN A 675 -40.39 -6.42 -13.30
CA ASN A 675 -39.88 -6.00 -14.60
C ASN A 675 -40.12 -4.50 -14.86
N PRO A 676 -39.08 -3.67 -15.04
CA PRO A 676 -39.21 -2.23 -15.28
C PRO A 676 -39.66 -1.84 -16.70
N PHE A 677 -39.93 -2.80 -17.60
CA PHE A 677 -40.35 -2.53 -18.98
C PHE A 677 -41.85 -2.75 -19.26
N ASP A 678 -42.64 -3.15 -18.26
CA ASP A 678 -44.09 -3.38 -18.42
C ASP A 678 -44.89 -2.08 -18.69
N LEU A 679 -44.27 -0.90 -18.57
CA LEU A 679 -44.88 0.41 -18.86
C LEU A 679 -44.77 0.86 -20.34
N LEU A 680 -44.14 0.07 -21.21
CA LEU A 680 -43.95 0.41 -22.64
C LEU A 680 -44.82 -0.43 -23.59
N ALA A 681 -45.69 -1.29 -23.07
CA ALA A 681 -46.63 -2.08 -23.86
C ALA A 681 -48.07 -1.64 -23.55
N GLY A 682 -48.58 -0.64 -24.27
CA GLY A 682 -49.99 -0.25 -24.17
C GLY A 682 -50.36 1.08 -24.82
N THR A 683 -50.25 1.18 -26.14
CA THR A 683 -51.06 2.11 -26.95
C THR A 683 -52.01 1.30 -27.82
N GLY A 684 -53.30 1.61 -27.76
CA GLY A 684 -54.34 1.08 -28.65
C GLY A 684 -55.56 0.55 -27.93
N ASP A 685 -56.42 1.44 -27.40
CA ASP A 685 -57.67 1.90 -28.03
C ASP A 685 -58.40 2.90 -27.12
#